data_AF-A0A6P6I331-F1
#
_entry.id   AF-A0A6P6I331-F1
#
_cell.length_a   1.000
_cell.length_b   1.000
_cell.length_c   1.000
_cell.angle_alpha   90.00
_cell.angle_beta   90.00
_cell.angle_gamma   90.00
#
_symmetry.space_group_name_H-M   'P 1'
#
loop_
_entity.id
_entity.type
_entity.pdbx_description
1 polymer ?
#
loop_
_entity_poly.entity_id
_entity_poly.type
_entity_poly.pdbx_seq_one_letter_code
_entity_poly.pdbx_strand_id
1 'polypeptide(L)'
;MSRGRSSGSRRLDPAGHAARSASSPAPEVRSQPAGRARGWPQAASPNAAEHRGVSGRGTPRRSHLQTSSQGVGASWRVQPRLGSGLELPAAGWEIYDRLLEVPVTREQLHHYRNVAESARSDLAATLVKFECAQSELRDLRSKMLSKEASCQELKAEMENYKENNARKSSLLTSLRHRVQELEEESAALATSKIRTEITAHTAIKENQELKKKVAELDENLQKCLKENEENKKQVSKNCRRHEEFLAQLCDCLDPDKKNEKASDEDLILKLRELCKENAFVKGQIVTLEETVNVHEMEAKASRETIMRLVSEVNRAQKKAASCTEEKDKLGQDLLSAVETKEALEREVKLFQERLLAGQRVWDASKQELSLLKKSSCELEKSLEASRDATAASRNQHSSFREKVAALLLGGNWGTVVPTEDAILERIREMASQGESRKSMVSQLEARISELVEQLGNESGFHQKALQRAQKAESKLETLQGQLTYLEGELASGDVLRDNLNFEKQKYLKFLDQLSEKMKLDQMAAELGFDMRVDVVLARTEQLVRLESNAVIENKTIAHNLQRKLKTQKERLESKELHVNLLRQKIAQLEQEKQVRSALVVERDEANLTLRKLQKKVERLQKELSVCRESNTELKAQLADTHELKIKTLEQTKAIEDLNKSRDKLEKMKEKAEKKLMSVKSELDSTEHGAKEDKERARNMIEVVTSEMKTLKKSLEEAEKREKQLVDFREVVSQMLGLNMTSLALPDYEIIKCLERLIHLHQHHFVTCACLKDVTLG
;
A
#
# COMPACT_ATOMS: atom_id res chain seq x y z
N MET A 1 -75.11 -34.57 -21.61
CA MET A 1 -74.11 -34.65 -22.70
C MET A 1 -72.85 -33.94 -22.19
N SER A 2 -71.61 -34.40 -22.37
CA SER A 2 -71.10 -35.50 -23.21
C SER A 2 -70.24 -36.51 -22.40
N ARG A 3 -69.55 -37.45 -23.06
CA ARG A 3 -69.06 -38.71 -22.45
C ARG A 3 -67.59 -38.68 -21.99
N GLY A 4 -67.32 -39.40 -20.90
CA GLY A 4 -65.99 -39.93 -20.53
C GLY A 4 -66.15 -41.31 -19.87
N ARG A 5 -65.39 -42.31 -20.32
CA ARG A 5 -65.37 -43.72 -19.85
C ARG A 5 -63.91 -44.15 -19.70
N SER A 6 -63.50 -45.12 -18.86
CA SER A 6 -64.19 -45.93 -17.84
C SER A 6 -63.17 -46.78 -17.05
N SER A 7 -63.56 -47.28 -15.86
CA SER A 7 -63.01 -48.48 -15.15
C SER A 7 -61.52 -48.50 -14.75
N GLY A 8 -61.11 -49.08 -13.61
CA GLY A 8 -61.85 -49.75 -12.52
C GLY A 8 -60.88 -50.55 -11.62
N SER A 9 -61.28 -50.96 -10.41
CA SER A 9 -60.41 -51.75 -9.48
C SER A 9 -61.22 -52.65 -8.53
N ARG A 10 -60.54 -53.60 -7.84
CA ARG A 10 -61.15 -54.63 -6.96
C ARG A 10 -60.27 -55.00 -5.74
N ARG A 11 -60.93 -55.10 -4.57
CA ARG A 11 -60.86 -56.15 -3.52
C ARG A 11 -59.60 -56.36 -2.62
N LEU A 12 -59.86 -56.22 -1.30
CA LEU A 12 -59.66 -57.18 -0.18
C LEU A 12 -58.26 -57.39 0.50
N ASP A 13 -58.19 -56.89 1.74
CA ASP A 13 -57.99 -57.63 3.03
C ASP A 13 -56.62 -58.37 3.33
N PRO A 14 -56.37 -58.97 4.53
CA PRO A 14 -55.88 -58.19 5.70
C PRO A 14 -54.82 -58.87 6.64
N ALA A 15 -54.44 -58.12 7.70
CA ALA A 15 -54.14 -58.57 9.08
C ALA A 15 -52.80 -59.28 9.51
N GLY A 16 -52.08 -58.60 10.43
CA GLY A 16 -51.78 -59.12 11.79
C GLY A 16 -50.44 -59.83 12.09
N HIS A 17 -49.84 -59.55 13.27
CA HIS A 17 -48.73 -60.33 13.87
C HIS A 17 -48.69 -60.25 15.43
N ALA A 18 -47.85 -61.08 16.07
CA ALA A 18 -47.67 -61.26 17.53
C ALA A 18 -46.33 -60.61 18.03
N ALA A 19 -45.72 -60.81 19.22
CA ALA A 19 -45.86 -61.80 20.32
C ALA A 19 -45.25 -61.29 21.66
N ARG A 20 -45.04 -62.18 22.66
CA ARG A 20 -44.36 -61.92 23.96
C ARG A 20 -43.02 -62.69 24.10
N SER A 21 -42.10 -62.22 24.96
CA SER A 21 -41.12 -63.06 25.71
C SER A 21 -40.45 -62.27 26.86
N ALA A 22 -40.01 -62.94 27.95
CA ALA A 22 -39.29 -62.32 29.08
C ALA A 22 -38.57 -63.34 30.02
N SER A 23 -37.37 -62.98 30.53
CA SER A 23 -36.62 -63.56 31.67
C SER A 23 -35.51 -62.55 32.14
N SER A 24 -34.90 -62.50 33.35
CA SER A 24 -34.86 -63.29 34.61
C SER A 24 -33.50 -64.04 34.86
N PRO A 25 -32.99 -64.20 36.12
CA PRO A 25 -31.76 -63.47 36.55
C PRO A 25 -30.77 -64.22 37.53
N ALA A 26 -29.87 -63.46 38.19
CA ALA A 26 -29.18 -63.74 39.49
C ALA A 26 -27.73 -64.39 39.46
N PRO A 27 -26.98 -64.57 40.60
CA PRO A 27 -25.65 -63.92 40.74
C PRO A 27 -24.51 -64.73 41.46
N GLU A 28 -23.47 -64.01 41.93
CA GLU A 28 -22.53 -64.31 43.05
C GLU A 28 -21.10 -64.87 42.76
N VAL A 29 -20.27 -65.05 43.81
CA VAL A 29 -18.81 -64.78 43.89
C VAL A 29 -17.98 -66.01 44.32
N ARG A 30 -16.74 -66.23 43.79
CA ARG A 30 -15.49 -66.49 44.57
C ARG A 30 -14.18 -66.80 43.80
N SER A 31 -13.05 -66.49 44.46
CA SER A 31 -11.73 -67.17 44.44
C SER A 31 -10.66 -66.87 43.36
N GLN A 32 -9.40 -66.88 43.83
CA GLN A 32 -8.09 -66.79 43.13
C GLN A 32 -7.50 -68.23 42.91
N PRO A 33 -6.20 -68.52 42.60
CA PRO A 33 -5.01 -67.66 42.37
C PRO A 33 -3.99 -68.11 41.26
N ALA A 34 -2.83 -67.43 41.25
CA ALA A 34 -1.50 -67.77 40.68
C ALA A 34 -1.21 -67.45 39.19
N GLY A 35 0.01 -66.99 38.83
CA GLY A 35 1.12 -66.50 39.68
C GLY A 35 2.49 -66.34 38.97
N ARG A 36 3.46 -65.73 39.69
CA ARG A 36 4.91 -65.53 39.36
C ARG A 36 5.25 -64.50 38.25
N ALA A 37 6.43 -63.87 38.21
CA ALA A 37 7.45 -63.52 39.24
C ALA A 37 8.57 -62.62 38.63
N ARG A 38 9.42 -62.01 39.49
CA ARG A 38 10.60 -61.14 39.18
C ARG A 38 10.19 -59.74 38.66
N GLY A 39 10.88 -58.61 38.94
CA GLY A 39 12.04 -58.28 39.79
C GLY A 39 12.63 -56.95 39.25
N TRP A 40 12.63 -55.82 39.99
CA TRP A 40 13.62 -55.37 41.02
C TRP A 40 15.08 -55.27 40.50
N PRO A 41 15.89 -54.25 40.90
CA PRO A 41 15.67 -53.24 41.96
C PRO A 41 15.92 -51.76 41.52
N GLN A 42 15.91 -50.84 42.51
CA GLN A 42 16.44 -49.46 42.44
C GLN A 42 17.97 -49.42 42.59
N ALA A 43 18.63 -48.29 42.30
CA ALA A 43 19.49 -47.56 43.28
C ALA A 43 20.29 -46.34 42.71
N ALA A 44 20.53 -45.37 43.60
CA ALA A 44 21.76 -44.55 43.79
C ALA A 44 22.33 -43.59 42.71
N SER A 45 22.32 -42.29 43.06
CA SER A 45 23.45 -41.33 42.89
C SER A 45 24.50 -41.53 44.03
N PRO A 46 25.64 -40.80 44.20
CA PRO A 46 26.12 -39.57 43.51
C PRO A 46 27.66 -39.44 43.27
N ASN A 47 28.10 -38.22 42.89
CA ASN A 47 29.38 -37.52 43.21
C ASN A 47 30.73 -37.77 42.49
N ALA A 48 31.20 -36.69 41.83
CA ALA A 48 32.42 -35.89 42.15
C ALA A 48 33.80 -36.11 41.46
N ALA A 49 34.58 -35.00 41.47
CA ALA A 49 36.04 -34.82 41.34
C ALA A 49 36.72 -34.52 39.96
N GLU A 50 36.93 -33.22 39.71
CA GLU A 50 38.15 -32.50 39.23
C GLU A 50 39.22 -33.13 38.29
N HIS A 51 39.65 -32.37 37.26
CA HIS A 51 40.99 -31.69 37.25
C HIS A 51 41.14 -30.63 36.11
N ARG A 52 42.33 -30.01 35.96
CA ARG A 52 42.58 -28.72 35.25
C ARG A 52 43.36 -28.82 33.91
N GLY A 53 43.21 -27.80 33.06
CA GLY A 53 44.14 -27.42 31.96
C GLY A 53 43.51 -26.37 31.02
N VAL A 54 43.70 -25.05 31.20
CA VAL A 54 44.87 -24.21 30.87
C VAL A 54 45.22 -24.17 29.37
N SER A 55 44.91 -23.05 28.69
CA SER A 55 45.82 -22.29 27.78
C SER A 55 45.05 -21.39 26.79
N GLY A 56 45.63 -20.21 26.48
CA GLY A 56 45.67 -19.70 25.11
C GLY A 56 44.49 -18.90 24.53
N ARG A 57 44.50 -17.58 24.71
CA ARG A 57 44.10 -16.66 23.63
C ARG A 57 44.84 -15.31 23.75
N GLY A 58 45.83 -15.11 22.88
CA GLY A 58 46.61 -13.87 22.81
C GLY A 58 45.94 -12.78 21.97
N THR A 59 46.54 -11.59 21.97
CA THR A 59 46.22 -10.50 21.04
C THR A 59 46.80 -10.78 19.64
N PRO A 60 46.50 -9.96 18.61
CA PRO A 60 47.43 -8.84 18.38
C PRO A 60 46.79 -7.52 17.88
N ARG A 61 47.49 -6.43 18.24
CA ARG A 61 47.72 -5.18 17.46
C ARG A 61 46.67 -4.69 16.45
N ARG A 62 46.29 -3.40 16.61
CA ARG A 62 46.33 -2.44 15.49
C ARG A 62 47.42 -1.40 15.78
N SER A 63 48.17 -0.98 14.76
CA SER A 63 49.41 -0.20 14.91
C SER A 63 49.21 1.31 14.78
N HIS A 64 50.04 2.09 15.47
CA HIS A 64 50.21 3.53 15.22
C HIS A 64 51.08 3.79 13.99
N LEU A 65 50.79 4.91 13.32
CA LEU A 65 51.71 6.01 12.92
C LEU A 65 50.77 7.24 12.73
N GLN A 66 50.98 8.45 13.27
CA GLN A 66 52.05 9.44 13.03
C GLN A 66 52.13 9.84 11.54
N THR A 67 52.18 11.12 11.14
CA THR A 67 52.62 12.36 11.82
C THR A 67 51.84 13.62 11.40
N SER A 68 52.01 14.73 12.15
CA SER A 68 51.93 16.15 11.72
C SER A 68 50.58 16.70 11.18
N SER A 69 50.30 18.02 11.21
CA SER A 69 51.10 19.20 11.61
C SER A 69 50.28 20.19 12.48
N GLN A 70 50.90 21.32 12.86
CA GLN A 70 50.27 22.42 13.60
C GLN A 70 49.23 23.17 12.73
N GLY A 71 48.17 23.69 13.37
CA GLY A 71 47.20 24.61 12.76
C GLY A 71 46.52 25.48 13.80
N VAL A 72 46.54 26.81 13.63
CA VAL A 72 46.05 27.77 14.63
C VAL A 72 44.54 27.96 14.50
N GLY A 73 43.80 27.86 15.61
CA GLY A 73 42.34 28.07 15.68
C GLY A 73 41.94 28.88 16.91
N ALA A 74 42.08 30.21 16.85
CA ALA A 74 41.79 31.09 17.97
C ALA A 74 40.27 31.23 18.21
N SER A 75 39.81 30.86 19.42
CA SER A 75 38.44 31.12 19.87
C SER A 75 38.28 32.59 20.24
N TRP A 76 37.86 33.42 19.29
CA TRP A 76 37.61 34.85 19.48
C TRP A 76 36.37 35.12 20.33
N ARG A 77 36.48 34.91 21.65
CA ARG A 77 35.53 35.44 22.64
C ARG A 77 35.73 36.95 22.78
N VAL A 78 35.26 37.72 21.81
CA VAL A 78 35.23 39.19 21.91
C VAL A 78 34.07 39.59 22.82
N GLN A 79 34.38 40.09 24.02
CA GLN A 79 33.45 40.90 24.80
C GLN A 79 33.63 42.37 24.41
N PRO A 80 32.60 43.06 23.89
CA PRO A 80 32.47 44.49 24.08
C PRO A 80 32.23 44.76 25.57
N ARG A 81 33.00 45.69 26.15
CA ARG A 81 32.93 46.06 27.56
C ARG A 81 31.59 46.72 27.90
N LEU A 82 31.19 46.67 29.17
CA LEU A 82 30.40 47.77 29.72
C LEU A 82 31.25 49.04 29.66
N GLY A 83 30.97 49.89 28.69
CA GLY A 83 31.44 51.27 28.63
C GLY A 83 30.30 52.20 28.98
N SER A 84 29.89 52.21 30.27
CA SER A 84 28.92 53.19 30.76
C SER A 84 29.50 54.60 30.58
N GLY A 85 28.88 55.38 29.70
CA GLY A 85 29.28 56.78 29.47
C GLY A 85 29.13 57.64 30.72
N LEU A 86 29.89 58.73 30.77
CA LEU A 86 29.89 59.66 31.91
C LEU A 86 28.51 60.32 32.10
N GLU A 87 28.24 60.71 33.35
CA GLU A 87 27.12 61.59 33.69
C GLU A 87 27.36 63.04 33.27
N LEU A 88 26.25 63.78 33.09
CA LEU A 88 26.14 65.25 33.11
C LEU A 88 26.78 66.07 31.97
N PRO A 89 26.32 67.32 31.73
CA PRO A 89 25.04 67.92 32.10
C PRO A 89 24.23 68.43 30.88
N ALA A 90 22.97 68.82 31.10
CA ALA A 90 22.25 69.67 30.16
C ALA A 90 22.69 71.14 30.34
N ALA A 91 23.18 71.78 29.28
CA ALA A 91 23.52 73.21 29.27
C ALA A 91 23.47 73.77 27.83
N GLY A 92 22.66 74.82 27.62
CA GLY A 92 22.35 75.35 26.29
C GLY A 92 21.40 74.43 25.48
N TRP A 93 20.68 74.92 24.47
CA TRP A 93 20.70 76.27 23.89
C TRP A 93 19.27 76.82 23.78
N GLU A 94 18.94 77.80 24.64
CA GLU A 94 18.28 79.01 24.14
C GLU A 94 19.29 79.78 23.26
N ILE A 95 18.86 80.86 22.60
CA ILE A 95 19.62 81.57 21.55
C ILE A 95 19.71 80.77 20.24
N TYR A 96 18.67 80.86 19.42
CA TYR A 96 18.74 81.68 18.20
C TYR A 96 17.34 81.86 17.60
N ASP A 97 16.62 82.86 18.11
CA ASP A 97 15.73 83.62 17.23
C ASP A 97 16.51 84.85 16.71
N ARG A 98 16.26 85.18 15.45
CA ARG A 98 16.72 86.31 14.64
C ARG A 98 17.92 87.15 15.10
N LEU A 99 19.01 87.01 14.35
CA LEU A 99 19.79 88.16 13.87
C LEU A 99 19.77 88.15 12.33
N LEU A 100 19.89 89.34 11.73
CA LEU A 100 19.74 89.63 10.29
C LEU A 100 18.32 89.42 9.74
N GLU A 101 17.45 90.38 10.05
CA GLU A 101 16.41 90.79 9.09
C GLU A 101 17.10 91.37 7.84
N VAL A 102 17.35 90.53 6.83
CA VAL A 102 17.51 91.03 5.46
C VAL A 102 16.14 90.87 4.83
N PRO A 103 15.33 91.95 4.73
CA PRO A 103 13.88 91.86 4.73
C PRO A 103 13.40 91.31 3.40
N VAL A 104 12.67 90.20 3.38
CA VAL A 104 12.41 89.49 2.11
C VAL A 104 10.90 89.27 1.81
N THR A 105 10.57 89.19 0.53
CA THR A 105 9.20 89.02 -0.02
C THR A 105 8.55 87.78 0.57
N ARG A 106 7.33 87.95 1.09
CA ARG A 106 6.61 86.96 1.90
C ARG A 106 6.15 85.72 1.12
N GLU A 107 6.51 85.66 -0.15
CA GLU A 107 6.23 84.59 -1.09
C GLU A 107 7.43 83.63 -1.26
N GLN A 108 8.65 83.99 -0.81
CA GLN A 108 9.90 83.31 -1.25
C GLN A 108 10.53 82.31 -0.25
N LEU A 109 10.46 82.47 1.09
CA LEU A 109 10.36 81.30 2.03
C LEU A 109 9.19 80.47 1.53
N HIS A 110 8.06 81.14 1.25
CA HIS A 110 6.81 80.45 1.09
C HIS A 110 6.92 79.40 -0.01
N HIS A 111 7.40 79.82 -1.17
CA HIS A 111 7.87 78.91 -2.21
C HIS A 111 8.97 77.96 -1.72
N TYR A 112 10.09 78.44 -1.19
CA TYR A 112 11.25 77.59 -0.90
C TYR A 112 11.12 76.59 0.28
N ARG A 113 10.14 76.70 1.21
CA ARG A 113 9.77 75.61 2.15
C ARG A 113 8.50 74.88 1.76
N ASN A 114 7.55 75.45 1.01
CA ASN A 114 6.56 74.58 0.38
C ASN A 114 7.25 73.58 -0.58
N VAL A 115 8.36 73.99 -1.23
CA VAL A 115 9.28 73.12 -1.98
C VAL A 115 10.16 72.24 -1.07
N ALA A 116 10.70 72.74 0.05
CA ALA A 116 11.51 71.91 0.96
C ALA A 116 10.67 70.85 1.69
N GLU A 117 9.50 71.19 2.21
CA GLU A 117 8.50 70.29 2.79
C GLU A 117 7.98 69.30 1.75
N SER A 118 7.70 69.72 0.50
CA SER A 118 7.37 68.75 -0.56
C SER A 118 8.53 67.78 -0.75
N ALA A 119 9.75 68.26 -1.02
CA ALA A 119 10.91 67.40 -1.21
C ALA A 119 11.22 66.52 0.01
N ARG A 120 10.94 66.99 1.24
CA ARG A 120 11.08 66.26 2.50
C ARG A 120 9.93 65.28 2.77
N SER A 121 8.74 65.54 2.25
CA SER A 121 7.56 64.67 2.27
C SER A 121 7.70 63.58 1.22
N ASP A 122 8.15 63.92 0.01
CA ASP A 122 8.58 63.00 -1.04
C ASP A 122 9.75 62.13 -0.57
N LEU A 123 10.72 62.70 0.16
CA LEU A 123 11.78 61.93 0.84
C LEU A 123 11.21 61.01 1.92
N ALA A 124 10.21 61.43 2.70
CA ALA A 124 9.57 60.56 3.69
C ALA A 124 8.77 59.43 3.02
N ALA A 125 8.02 59.72 1.95
CA ALA A 125 7.26 58.74 1.18
C ALA A 125 8.16 57.75 0.43
N THR A 126 9.31 58.20 -0.08
CA THR A 126 10.31 57.33 -0.68
C THR A 126 11.09 56.52 0.36
N LEU A 127 11.35 57.07 1.56
CA LEU A 127 11.89 56.30 2.69
C LEU A 127 10.91 55.22 3.17
N VAL A 128 9.61 55.51 3.32
CA VAL A 128 8.60 54.50 3.65
C VAL A 128 8.51 53.43 2.56
N LYS A 129 8.48 53.82 1.27
CA LYS A 129 8.54 52.85 0.15
C LYS A 129 9.82 52.01 0.17
N PHE A 130 10.95 52.60 0.53
CA PHE A 130 12.22 51.88 0.68
C PHE A 130 12.20 50.92 1.87
N GLU A 131 11.65 51.31 3.03
CA GLU A 131 11.51 50.41 4.18
C GLU A 131 10.53 49.27 3.90
N CYS A 132 9.42 49.51 3.18
CA CYS A 132 8.51 48.46 2.71
C CYS A 132 9.21 47.51 1.72
N ALA A 133 9.89 48.02 0.70
CA ALA A 133 10.68 47.19 -0.21
C ALA A 133 11.78 46.42 0.54
N GLN A 134 12.36 47.00 1.60
CA GLN A 134 13.36 46.36 2.43
C GLN A 134 12.77 45.31 3.38
N SER A 135 11.52 45.46 3.86
CA SER A 135 10.83 44.42 4.63
C SER A 135 10.38 43.28 3.72
N GLU A 136 9.84 43.56 2.54
CA GLU A 136 9.58 42.58 1.48
C GLU A 136 10.85 41.80 1.09
N LEU A 137 12.00 42.48 0.95
CA LEU A 137 13.29 41.82 0.69
C LEU A 137 13.77 40.94 1.87
N ARG A 138 13.49 41.32 3.13
CA ARG A 138 13.76 40.44 4.30
C ARG A 138 12.85 39.21 4.27
N ASP A 139 11.58 39.41 3.98
CA ASP A 139 10.56 38.36 3.88
C ASP A 139 10.85 37.37 2.75
N LEU A 140 11.23 37.86 1.58
CA LEU A 140 11.66 37.06 0.45
C LEU A 140 12.96 36.31 0.75
N ARG A 141 13.94 36.94 1.44
CA ARG A 141 15.14 36.24 1.93
C ARG A 141 14.81 35.15 2.96
N SER A 142 13.87 35.39 3.87
CA SER A 142 13.40 34.40 4.85
C SER A 142 12.69 33.20 4.16
N LYS A 143 11.81 33.49 3.19
CA LYS A 143 11.16 32.48 2.34
C LYS A 143 12.18 31.71 1.49
N MET A 144 13.19 32.38 0.95
CA MET A 144 14.29 31.75 0.23
C MET A 144 15.15 30.85 1.12
N LEU A 145 15.49 31.29 2.34
CA LEU A 145 16.27 30.49 3.30
C LEU A 145 15.50 29.27 3.81
N SER A 146 14.20 29.40 4.08
CA SER A 146 13.37 28.23 4.46
C SER A 146 13.14 27.26 3.28
N LYS A 147 13.11 27.74 2.04
CA LYS A 147 13.14 26.88 0.86
C LYS A 147 14.50 26.22 0.63
N GLU A 148 15.61 26.91 0.84
CA GLU A 148 16.94 26.26 0.75
C GLU A 148 17.14 25.24 1.88
N ALA A 149 16.67 25.50 3.10
CA ALA A 149 16.66 24.51 4.18
C ALA A 149 15.85 23.26 3.81
N SER A 150 14.62 23.43 3.30
CA SER A 150 13.80 22.31 2.80
C SER A 150 14.44 21.58 1.61
N CYS A 151 15.14 22.30 0.72
CA CYS A 151 15.96 21.69 -0.33
C CYS A 151 17.17 20.92 0.23
N GLN A 152 17.74 21.32 1.37
CA GLN A 152 18.83 20.61 2.05
C GLN A 152 18.34 19.36 2.78
N GLU A 153 17.17 19.42 3.41
CA GLU A 153 16.46 18.27 3.97
C GLU A 153 16.17 17.24 2.88
N LEU A 154 15.58 17.65 1.76
CA LEU A 154 15.31 16.77 0.61
C LEU A 154 16.59 16.21 -0.05
N LYS A 155 17.70 16.98 -0.06
CA LYS A 155 19.02 16.46 -0.48
C LYS A 155 19.51 15.38 0.51
N ALA A 156 19.41 15.60 1.82
CA ALA A 156 19.83 14.64 2.84
C ALA A 156 18.98 13.36 2.81
N GLU A 157 17.65 13.47 2.64
CA GLU A 157 16.78 12.32 2.38
C GLU A 157 17.20 11.57 1.11
N MET A 158 17.47 12.27 0.01
CA MET A 158 17.93 11.65 -1.24
C MET A 158 19.25 10.89 -1.06
N GLU A 159 20.22 11.44 -0.32
CA GLU A 159 21.47 10.72 -0.01
C GLU A 159 21.22 9.53 0.94
N ASN A 160 20.34 9.65 1.92
CA ASN A 160 19.92 8.52 2.77
C ASN A 160 19.26 7.40 1.94
N TYR A 161 18.42 7.74 0.96
CA TYR A 161 17.84 6.76 0.03
C TYR A 161 18.90 6.12 -0.88
N LYS A 162 19.86 6.90 -1.40
CA LYS A 162 20.99 6.39 -2.19
C LYS A 162 21.86 5.46 -1.36
N GLU A 163 22.18 5.81 -0.11
CA GLU A 163 23.01 4.97 0.76
C GLU A 163 22.27 3.69 1.17
N ASN A 164 20.99 3.77 1.51
CA ASN A 164 20.15 2.60 1.79
C ASN A 164 20.07 1.67 0.56
N ASN A 165 19.93 2.24 -0.64
CA ASN A 165 19.98 1.49 -1.90
C ASN A 165 21.37 0.87 -2.17
N ALA A 166 22.46 1.59 -1.87
CA ALA A 166 23.84 1.08 -2.00
C ALA A 166 24.13 -0.06 -1.02
N ARG A 167 23.71 0.08 0.26
CA ARG A 167 23.78 -0.99 1.27
C ARG A 167 23.00 -2.23 0.83
N LYS A 168 21.77 -2.05 0.31
CA LYS A 168 20.94 -3.14 -0.25
C LYS A 168 21.56 -3.78 -1.49
N SER A 169 22.14 -2.98 -2.39
CA SER A 169 22.84 -3.47 -3.58
C SER A 169 24.09 -4.27 -3.22
N SER A 170 24.89 -3.78 -2.26
CA SER A 170 26.07 -4.48 -1.73
C SER A 170 25.69 -5.82 -1.08
N LEU A 171 24.64 -5.85 -0.26
CA LEU A 171 24.09 -7.11 0.30
C LEU A 171 23.62 -8.06 -0.81
N LEU A 172 22.93 -7.55 -1.83
CA LEU A 172 22.44 -8.36 -2.95
C LEU A 172 23.60 -8.94 -3.79
N THR A 173 24.66 -8.18 -4.02
CA THR A 173 25.89 -8.65 -4.67
C THR A 173 26.63 -9.67 -3.81
N SER A 174 26.72 -9.46 -2.49
CA SER A 174 27.31 -10.44 -1.56
C SER A 174 26.52 -11.76 -1.53
N LEU A 175 25.18 -11.69 -1.53
CA LEU A 175 24.31 -12.88 -1.62
C LEU A 175 24.43 -13.58 -2.97
N ARG A 176 24.57 -12.84 -4.09
CA ARG A 176 24.87 -13.42 -5.41
C ARG A 176 26.21 -14.15 -5.43
N HIS A 177 27.27 -13.53 -4.92
CA HIS A 177 28.58 -14.15 -4.79
C HIS A 177 28.51 -15.44 -3.96
N ARG A 178 27.77 -15.41 -2.85
CA ARG A 178 27.56 -16.58 -1.98
C ARG A 178 26.74 -17.70 -2.63
N VAL A 179 25.81 -17.37 -3.54
CA VAL A 179 25.11 -18.38 -4.36
C VAL A 179 26.06 -18.96 -5.41
N GLN A 180 26.83 -18.12 -6.11
CA GLN A 180 27.81 -18.56 -7.10
C GLN A 180 28.89 -19.47 -6.47
N GLU A 181 29.44 -19.11 -5.31
CA GLU A 181 30.35 -19.97 -4.54
C GLU A 181 29.75 -21.36 -4.28
N LEU A 182 28.48 -21.44 -3.86
CA LEU A 182 27.81 -22.71 -3.58
C LEU A 182 27.48 -23.50 -4.86
N GLU A 183 27.20 -22.82 -5.96
CA GLU A 183 27.01 -23.44 -7.29
C GLU A 183 28.34 -24.01 -7.80
N GLU A 184 29.45 -23.27 -7.68
CA GLU A 184 30.81 -23.71 -8.02
C GLU A 184 31.29 -24.86 -7.12
N GLU A 185 31.07 -24.79 -5.80
CA GLU A 185 31.31 -25.91 -4.87
C GLU A 185 30.50 -27.15 -5.29
N SER A 186 29.24 -26.99 -5.69
CA SER A 186 28.41 -28.11 -6.16
C SER A 186 28.93 -28.73 -7.46
N ALA A 187 29.43 -27.92 -8.39
CA ALA A 187 30.02 -28.37 -9.65
C ALA A 187 31.38 -29.05 -9.44
N ALA A 188 32.20 -28.53 -8.52
CA ALA A 188 33.45 -29.15 -8.07
C ALA A 188 33.18 -30.50 -7.38
N LEU A 189 32.15 -30.59 -6.55
CA LEU A 189 31.75 -31.85 -5.90
C LEU A 189 31.18 -32.85 -6.92
N ALA A 190 30.37 -32.42 -7.88
CA ALA A 190 29.84 -33.26 -8.95
C ALA A 190 30.96 -33.80 -9.86
N THR A 191 31.91 -32.97 -10.29
CA THR A 191 33.05 -33.41 -11.10
C THR A 191 34.03 -34.27 -10.30
N SER A 192 34.22 -34.01 -9.00
CA SER A 192 34.96 -34.88 -8.09
C SER A 192 34.30 -36.26 -7.96
N LYS A 193 32.98 -36.32 -7.78
CA LYS A 193 32.19 -37.56 -7.76
C LYS A 193 32.34 -38.35 -9.08
N ILE A 194 32.22 -37.69 -10.23
CA ILE A 194 32.39 -38.36 -11.54
C ILE A 194 33.81 -38.95 -11.65
N ARG A 195 34.84 -38.23 -11.20
CA ARG A 195 36.22 -38.75 -11.17
C ARG A 195 36.36 -39.97 -10.26
N THR A 196 35.78 -39.96 -9.05
CA THR A 196 35.86 -41.13 -8.14
C THR A 196 35.05 -42.32 -8.65
N GLU A 197 33.90 -42.10 -9.29
CA GLU A 197 33.12 -43.15 -9.96
C GLU A 197 33.88 -43.77 -11.16
N ILE A 198 34.61 -42.97 -11.94
CA ILE A 198 35.48 -43.46 -13.02
C ILE A 198 36.66 -44.26 -12.44
N THR A 199 37.38 -43.73 -11.45
CA THR A 199 38.51 -44.45 -10.81
C THR A 199 38.05 -45.77 -10.20
N ALA A 200 36.89 -45.81 -9.55
CA ALA A 200 36.29 -47.04 -9.04
C ALA A 200 35.98 -48.04 -10.17
N HIS A 201 35.42 -47.60 -11.30
CA HIS A 201 35.18 -48.47 -12.45
C HIS A 201 36.47 -49.02 -13.07
N THR A 202 37.53 -48.22 -13.15
CA THR A 202 38.85 -48.67 -13.62
C THR A 202 39.44 -49.72 -12.68
N ALA A 203 39.47 -49.45 -11.38
CA ALA A 203 39.96 -50.41 -10.38
C ALA A 203 39.13 -51.70 -10.34
N ILE A 204 37.82 -51.65 -10.60
CA ILE A 204 36.96 -52.83 -10.74
C ILE A 204 37.34 -53.65 -11.99
N LYS A 205 37.61 -53.01 -13.14
CA LYS A 205 38.06 -53.70 -14.35
C LYS A 205 39.43 -54.35 -14.16
N GLU A 206 40.39 -53.62 -13.58
CA GLU A 206 41.72 -54.15 -13.25
C GLU A 206 41.62 -55.36 -12.30
N ASN A 207 40.75 -55.31 -11.29
CA ASN A 207 40.47 -56.47 -10.42
C ASN A 207 39.85 -57.66 -11.16
N GLN A 208 39.02 -57.42 -12.19
CA GLN A 208 38.48 -58.49 -13.03
C GLN A 208 39.55 -59.10 -13.95
N GLU A 209 40.47 -58.30 -14.48
CA GLU A 209 41.60 -58.79 -15.28
C GLU A 209 42.63 -59.54 -14.44
N LEU A 210 42.94 -59.05 -13.24
CA LEU A 210 43.80 -59.76 -12.29
C LEU A 210 43.18 -61.10 -11.89
N LYS A 211 41.86 -61.17 -11.65
CA LYS A 211 41.17 -62.46 -11.39
C LYS A 211 41.27 -63.44 -12.56
N LYS A 212 41.18 -62.96 -13.81
CA LYS A 212 41.40 -63.82 -14.99
C LYS A 212 42.85 -64.33 -15.05
N LYS A 213 43.84 -63.45 -14.85
CA LYS A 213 45.27 -63.80 -14.84
C LYS A 213 45.61 -64.79 -13.72
N VAL A 214 44.99 -64.68 -12.53
CA VAL A 214 45.17 -65.65 -11.44
C VAL A 214 44.62 -67.02 -11.85
N ALA A 215 43.42 -67.10 -12.42
CA ALA A 215 42.86 -68.37 -12.89
C ALA A 215 43.70 -69.02 -14.01
N GLU A 216 44.21 -68.22 -14.95
CA GLU A 216 45.13 -68.66 -16.01
C GLU A 216 46.48 -69.15 -15.45
N LEU A 217 47.02 -68.48 -14.43
CA LEU A 217 48.24 -68.91 -13.75
C LEU A 217 48.03 -70.19 -12.92
N ASP A 218 46.88 -70.36 -12.26
CA ASP A 218 46.51 -71.59 -11.55
C ASP A 218 46.36 -72.78 -12.51
N GLU A 219 45.74 -72.59 -13.68
CA GLU A 219 45.60 -73.62 -14.71
C GLU A 219 46.97 -74.02 -15.28
N ASN A 220 47.84 -73.04 -15.57
CA ASN A 220 49.22 -73.29 -15.97
C ASN A 220 50.05 -73.97 -14.87
N LEU A 221 49.86 -73.61 -13.59
CA LEU A 221 50.48 -74.30 -12.46
C LEU A 221 50.05 -75.77 -12.37
N GLN A 222 48.76 -76.06 -12.52
CA GLN A 222 48.27 -77.44 -12.58
C GLN A 222 48.83 -78.22 -13.77
N LYS A 223 49.04 -77.57 -14.92
CA LYS A 223 49.69 -78.17 -16.09
C LYS A 223 51.16 -78.49 -15.81
N CYS A 224 51.94 -77.52 -15.33
CA CYS A 224 53.34 -77.71 -14.95
C CYS A 224 53.52 -78.78 -13.85
N LEU A 225 52.58 -78.90 -12.90
CA LEU A 225 52.60 -79.97 -11.89
C LEU A 225 52.41 -81.36 -12.52
N LYS A 226 51.48 -81.50 -13.49
CA LYS A 226 51.26 -82.76 -14.25
C LYS A 226 52.47 -83.12 -15.12
N GLU A 227 53.11 -82.13 -15.74
CA GLU A 227 54.33 -82.33 -16.54
C GLU A 227 55.56 -82.66 -15.67
N ASN A 228 55.66 -82.11 -14.45
CA ASN A 228 56.71 -82.45 -13.48
C ASN A 228 56.53 -83.88 -12.92
N GLU A 229 55.29 -84.27 -12.61
CA GLU A 229 54.89 -85.65 -12.32
C GLU A 229 55.36 -86.62 -13.42
N GLU A 230 55.11 -86.28 -14.69
CA GLU A 230 55.51 -87.12 -15.83
C GLU A 230 57.03 -87.16 -16.04
N ASN A 231 57.70 -86.01 -15.93
CA ASN A 231 59.15 -85.92 -16.02
C ASN A 231 59.86 -86.71 -14.91
N LYS A 232 59.35 -86.73 -13.67
CA LYS A 232 59.89 -87.59 -12.60
C LYS A 232 59.78 -89.08 -12.93
N LYS A 233 58.68 -89.52 -13.54
CA LYS A 233 58.50 -90.90 -14.04
C LYS A 233 59.44 -91.23 -15.21
N GLN A 234 59.94 -90.23 -15.94
CA GLN A 234 60.90 -90.43 -17.03
C GLN A 234 62.37 -90.37 -16.56
N VAL A 235 62.73 -89.42 -15.69
CA VAL A 235 64.06 -89.32 -15.07
C VAL A 235 64.40 -90.60 -14.30
N SER A 236 63.45 -91.14 -13.53
CA SER A 236 63.63 -92.41 -12.80
C SER A 236 63.81 -93.65 -13.68
N LYS A 237 63.44 -93.61 -14.98
CA LYS A 237 63.81 -94.64 -15.97
C LYS A 237 65.21 -94.40 -16.53
N ASN A 238 65.60 -93.15 -16.74
CA ASN A 238 66.91 -92.79 -17.28
C ASN A 238 68.05 -92.99 -16.27
N CYS A 239 67.84 -92.75 -14.98
CA CYS A 239 68.86 -93.01 -13.95
C CYS A 239 69.33 -94.47 -13.97
N ARG A 240 68.39 -95.43 -14.04
CA ARG A 240 68.70 -96.87 -14.16
C ARG A 240 69.62 -97.18 -15.35
N ARG A 241 69.34 -96.57 -16.52
CA ARG A 241 70.16 -96.68 -17.73
C ARG A 241 71.55 -96.05 -17.61
N HIS A 242 71.70 -95.02 -16.79
CA HIS A 242 73.01 -94.40 -16.54
C HIS A 242 73.82 -95.18 -15.51
N GLU A 243 73.19 -95.82 -14.54
CA GLU A 243 73.81 -96.81 -13.64
C GLU A 243 74.31 -98.02 -14.46
N GLU A 244 73.50 -98.54 -15.38
CA GLU A 244 73.87 -99.59 -16.35
C GLU A 244 75.05 -99.19 -17.27
N PHE A 245 75.20 -97.90 -17.60
CA PHE A 245 76.26 -97.40 -18.50
C PHE A 245 77.58 -97.06 -17.78
N LEU A 246 77.52 -96.47 -16.58
CA LEU A 246 78.74 -96.16 -15.81
C LEU A 246 79.51 -97.43 -15.44
N ALA A 247 78.81 -98.54 -15.19
CA ALA A 247 79.41 -99.86 -15.00
C ALA A 247 80.24 -100.34 -16.21
N GLN A 248 79.96 -99.86 -17.43
CA GLN A 248 80.67 -100.26 -18.66
C GLN A 248 81.89 -99.36 -18.95
N LEU A 249 81.91 -98.12 -18.43
CA LEU A 249 82.94 -97.14 -18.76
C LEU A 249 84.21 -97.30 -17.91
N CYS A 250 84.09 -97.87 -16.71
CA CYS A 250 85.22 -98.06 -15.79
C CYS A 250 86.23 -99.13 -16.26
N ASP A 251 85.88 -100.00 -17.19
CA ASP A 251 86.71 -101.13 -17.64
C ASP A 251 87.81 -100.74 -18.67
N CYS A 252 88.02 -99.44 -18.97
CA CYS A 252 88.49 -99.05 -20.32
C CYS A 252 89.75 -98.14 -20.49
N LEU A 253 90.41 -97.53 -19.49
CA LEU A 253 91.42 -96.44 -19.74
C LEU A 253 92.65 -96.34 -18.78
N ASP A 254 93.89 -96.24 -19.33
CA ASP A 254 95.17 -95.84 -18.65
C ASP A 254 96.33 -95.41 -19.66
N PRO A 255 97.24 -94.39 -19.46
CA PRO A 255 98.11 -93.77 -20.55
C PRO A 255 99.56 -93.17 -20.27
N ASP A 256 100.49 -92.93 -21.27
CA ASP A 256 101.71 -91.98 -21.17
C ASP A 256 102.61 -91.58 -22.45
N LYS A 257 103.39 -90.44 -22.41
CA LYS A 257 104.69 -89.95 -23.10
C LYS A 257 104.90 -89.10 -24.46
N LYS A 258 106.07 -88.36 -24.67
CA LYS A 258 106.38 -87.18 -25.63
C LYS A 258 107.90 -86.71 -25.95
N ASN A 259 108.20 -85.71 -26.88
CA ASN A 259 109.17 -84.48 -26.85
C ASN A 259 110.18 -84.05 -28.04
N GLU A 260 110.67 -82.74 -28.08
CA GLU A 260 111.99 -82.08 -28.57
C GLU A 260 112.19 -80.83 -29.59
N LYS A 261 113.44 -80.38 -30.03
CA LYS A 261 113.85 -78.93 -30.43
C LYS A 261 114.98 -78.59 -31.54
N ALA A 262 115.49 -77.32 -31.73
CA ALA A 262 116.40 -76.73 -32.84
C ALA A 262 117.33 -75.43 -32.55
N SER A 263 118.01 -74.74 -33.56
CA SER A 263 119.26 -73.81 -33.48
C SER A 263 119.35 -72.32 -34.10
N ASP A 264 120.43 -71.84 -34.85
CA ASP A 264 121.09 -70.44 -34.73
C ASP A 264 121.43 -69.39 -35.91
N GLU A 265 121.81 -69.67 -37.18
CA GLU A 265 122.38 -68.62 -38.14
C GLU A 265 121.40 -67.47 -38.52
N ASP A 266 120.10 -67.71 -38.39
CA ASP A 266 119.00 -66.83 -38.81
C ASP A 266 119.05 -65.40 -38.24
N LEU A 267 119.78 -65.19 -37.15
CA LEU A 267 119.84 -63.94 -36.38
C LEU A 267 120.31 -62.71 -37.19
N ILE A 268 121.28 -62.87 -38.11
CA ILE A 268 121.84 -61.73 -38.87
C ILE A 268 120.91 -61.30 -40.01
N LEU A 269 120.21 -62.25 -40.64
CA LEU A 269 119.14 -61.95 -41.60
C LEU A 269 118.01 -61.20 -40.90
N LYS A 270 117.55 -61.69 -39.75
CA LYS A 270 116.50 -61.06 -38.95
C LYS A 270 116.84 -59.62 -38.55
N LEU A 271 118.09 -59.31 -38.21
CA LEU A 271 118.53 -57.93 -37.93
C LEU A 271 118.36 -57.00 -39.14
N ARG A 272 118.69 -57.46 -40.36
CA ARG A 272 118.59 -56.65 -41.58
C ARG A 272 117.14 -56.47 -42.05
N GLU A 273 116.27 -57.42 -41.74
CA GLU A 273 114.81 -57.28 -41.87
C GLU A 273 114.28 -56.23 -40.88
N LEU A 274 114.61 -56.37 -39.59
CA LEU A 274 114.21 -55.44 -38.53
C LEU A 274 114.58 -53.98 -38.83
N CYS A 275 115.71 -53.70 -39.47
CA CYS A 275 116.07 -52.34 -39.89
C CYS A 275 115.14 -51.78 -41.00
N LYS A 276 114.69 -52.62 -41.94
CA LYS A 276 113.71 -52.22 -42.97
C LYS A 276 112.32 -52.05 -42.38
N GLU A 277 111.91 -52.99 -41.52
CA GLU A 277 110.67 -52.93 -40.74
C GLU A 277 110.62 -51.65 -39.90
N ASN A 278 111.72 -51.26 -39.22
CA ASN A 278 111.81 -50.03 -38.43
C ASN A 278 111.65 -48.75 -39.28
N ALA A 279 112.24 -48.72 -40.49
CA ALA A 279 112.08 -47.59 -41.42
C ALA A 279 110.64 -47.49 -41.96
N PHE A 280 110.01 -48.63 -42.27
CA PHE A 280 108.62 -48.70 -42.70
C PHE A 280 107.65 -48.27 -41.58
N VAL A 281 107.83 -48.78 -40.36
CA VAL A 281 107.04 -48.41 -39.18
C VAL A 281 107.19 -46.92 -38.85
N LYS A 282 108.36 -46.32 -39.02
CA LYS A 282 108.52 -44.85 -38.91
C LYS A 282 107.71 -44.08 -39.95
N GLY A 283 107.67 -44.56 -41.19
CA GLY A 283 106.78 -44.00 -42.22
C GLY A 283 105.30 -44.12 -41.82
N GLN A 284 104.88 -45.27 -41.31
CA GLN A 284 103.52 -45.47 -40.79
C GLN A 284 103.20 -44.54 -39.62
N ILE A 285 104.12 -44.37 -38.67
CA ILE A 285 103.96 -43.44 -37.53
C ILE A 285 103.72 -42.01 -38.02
N VAL A 286 104.51 -41.50 -38.97
CA VAL A 286 104.29 -40.15 -39.53
C VAL A 286 102.91 -40.03 -40.18
N THR A 287 102.49 -41.01 -41.00
CA THR A 287 101.13 -40.97 -41.59
C THR A 287 100.02 -41.06 -40.55
N LEU A 288 100.23 -41.80 -39.45
CA LEU A 288 99.27 -41.88 -38.35
C LEU A 288 99.22 -40.55 -37.57
N GLU A 289 100.37 -39.93 -37.27
CA GLU A 289 100.45 -38.60 -36.66
C GLU A 289 99.75 -37.54 -37.53
N GLU A 290 99.90 -37.58 -38.85
CA GLU A 290 99.16 -36.71 -39.78
C GLU A 290 97.64 -36.93 -39.69
N THR A 291 97.16 -38.18 -39.71
CA THR A 291 95.71 -38.46 -39.57
C THR A 291 95.16 -38.07 -38.19
N VAL A 292 95.94 -38.25 -37.11
CA VAL A 292 95.56 -37.84 -35.75
C VAL A 292 95.46 -36.31 -35.67
N ASN A 293 96.40 -35.58 -36.28
CA ASN A 293 96.34 -34.12 -36.34
C ASN A 293 95.11 -33.62 -37.13
N VAL A 294 94.80 -34.24 -38.27
CA VAL A 294 93.58 -33.92 -39.04
C VAL A 294 92.33 -34.15 -38.19
N HIS A 295 92.19 -35.33 -37.58
CA HIS A 295 91.05 -35.64 -36.70
C HIS A 295 90.98 -34.74 -35.47
N GLU A 296 92.09 -34.27 -34.91
CA GLU A 296 92.06 -33.32 -33.79
C GLU A 296 91.55 -31.93 -34.24
N MET A 297 91.88 -31.50 -35.46
CA MET A 297 91.36 -30.25 -36.04
C MET A 297 89.87 -30.38 -36.41
N GLU A 298 89.44 -31.50 -36.98
CA GLU A 298 88.02 -31.82 -37.21
C GLU A 298 87.24 -31.86 -35.88
N ALA A 299 87.82 -32.44 -34.83
CA ALA A 299 87.26 -32.47 -33.49
C ALA A 299 87.20 -31.06 -32.85
N LYS A 300 88.13 -30.14 -33.17
CA LYS A 300 88.06 -28.73 -32.76
C LYS A 300 86.90 -28.01 -33.48
N ALA A 301 86.83 -28.11 -34.81
CA ALA A 301 85.80 -27.46 -35.63
C ALA A 301 84.38 -27.98 -35.34
N SER A 302 84.23 -29.28 -35.05
CA SER A 302 82.94 -29.86 -34.63
C SER A 302 82.52 -29.40 -33.23
N ARG A 303 83.44 -29.38 -32.24
CA ARG A 303 83.15 -28.83 -30.90
C ARG A 303 82.72 -27.37 -30.96
N GLU A 304 83.38 -26.53 -31.75
CA GLU A 304 83.00 -25.13 -31.94
C GLU A 304 81.62 -24.98 -32.62
N THR A 305 81.33 -25.84 -33.60
CA THR A 305 80.01 -25.86 -34.25
C THR A 305 78.90 -26.34 -33.31
N ILE A 306 79.17 -27.32 -32.45
CA ILE A 306 78.25 -27.74 -31.39
C ILE A 306 78.01 -26.59 -30.39
N MET A 307 79.07 -25.90 -29.93
CA MET A 307 78.96 -24.73 -29.05
C MET A 307 78.09 -23.61 -29.66
N ARG A 308 78.24 -23.35 -30.96
CA ARG A 308 77.42 -22.38 -31.70
C ARG A 308 75.95 -22.79 -31.76
N LEU A 309 75.68 -24.03 -32.16
CA LEU A 309 74.33 -24.58 -32.23
C LEU A 309 73.64 -24.64 -30.86
N VAL A 310 74.35 -25.03 -29.80
CA VAL A 310 73.84 -24.99 -28.41
C VAL A 310 73.52 -23.55 -27.99
N SER A 311 74.33 -22.57 -28.38
CA SER A 311 74.06 -21.15 -28.10
C SER A 311 72.83 -20.63 -28.87
N GLU A 312 72.65 -21.06 -30.12
CA GLU A 312 71.48 -20.74 -30.93
C GLU A 312 70.20 -21.40 -30.41
N VAL A 313 70.27 -22.68 -30.02
CA VAL A 313 69.17 -23.42 -29.38
C VAL A 313 68.79 -22.78 -28.05
N ASN A 314 69.75 -22.45 -27.18
CA ASN A 314 69.49 -21.73 -25.92
C ASN A 314 68.83 -20.36 -26.15
N ARG A 315 69.23 -19.64 -27.20
CA ARG A 315 68.61 -18.37 -27.59
C ARG A 315 67.19 -18.57 -28.14
N ALA A 316 66.96 -19.62 -28.93
CA ALA A 316 65.64 -19.97 -29.45
C ALA A 316 64.69 -20.43 -28.32
N GLN A 317 65.17 -21.25 -27.39
CA GLN A 317 64.42 -21.70 -26.22
C GLN A 317 64.00 -20.53 -25.32
N LYS A 318 64.89 -19.57 -25.05
CA LYS A 318 64.54 -18.34 -24.30
C LYS A 318 63.47 -17.50 -25.01
N LYS A 319 63.54 -17.37 -26.34
CA LYS A 319 62.50 -16.69 -27.14
C LYS A 319 61.17 -17.46 -27.13
N ALA A 320 61.22 -18.79 -27.22
CA ALA A 320 60.02 -19.63 -27.14
C ALA A 320 59.35 -19.52 -25.76
N ALA A 321 60.12 -19.55 -24.67
CA ALA A 321 59.62 -19.36 -23.30
C ALA A 321 58.93 -18.00 -23.13
N SER A 322 59.58 -16.91 -23.53
CA SER A 322 59.01 -15.56 -23.52
C SER A 322 57.73 -15.46 -24.38
N CYS A 323 57.70 -16.11 -25.55
CA CYS A 323 56.50 -16.14 -26.39
C CYS A 323 55.35 -16.97 -25.76
N THR A 324 55.66 -18.06 -25.04
CA THR A 324 54.64 -18.78 -24.27
C THR A 324 54.11 -17.96 -23.09
N GLU A 325 54.97 -17.25 -22.36
CA GLU A 325 54.57 -16.35 -21.28
C GLU A 325 53.65 -15.21 -21.78
N GLU A 326 53.98 -14.58 -22.90
CA GLU A 326 53.12 -13.57 -23.55
C GLU A 326 51.78 -14.17 -24.00
N LYS A 327 51.79 -15.36 -24.61
CA LYS A 327 50.59 -16.04 -25.09
C LYS A 327 49.69 -16.51 -23.95
N ASP A 328 50.26 -16.96 -22.82
CA ASP A 328 49.50 -17.36 -21.63
C ASP A 328 48.92 -16.12 -20.92
N LYS A 329 49.67 -15.01 -20.84
CA LYS A 329 49.16 -13.73 -20.35
C LYS A 329 47.99 -13.22 -21.19
N LEU A 330 48.13 -13.19 -22.52
CA LEU A 330 47.05 -12.81 -23.44
C LEU A 330 45.83 -13.74 -23.32
N GLY A 331 46.05 -15.03 -23.00
CA GLY A 331 44.97 -15.96 -22.66
C GLY A 331 44.22 -15.57 -21.39
N GLN A 332 44.92 -15.11 -20.35
CA GLN A 332 44.31 -14.68 -19.10
C GLN A 332 43.63 -13.30 -19.20
N ASP A 333 44.20 -12.38 -19.97
CA ASP A 333 43.57 -11.11 -20.33
C ASP A 333 42.27 -11.35 -21.14
N LEU A 334 42.28 -12.32 -22.07
CA LEU A 334 41.10 -12.73 -22.85
C LEU A 334 40.00 -13.36 -21.97
N LEU A 335 40.35 -14.25 -21.03
CA LEU A 335 39.39 -14.82 -20.07
C LEU A 335 38.73 -13.71 -19.24
N SER A 336 39.52 -12.78 -18.71
CA SER A 336 39.03 -11.62 -17.96
C SER A 336 38.08 -10.73 -18.80
N ALA A 337 38.37 -10.57 -20.10
CA ALA A 337 37.50 -9.86 -21.05
C ALA A 337 36.19 -10.62 -21.36
N VAL A 338 36.21 -11.95 -21.36
CA VAL A 338 35.00 -12.78 -21.53
C VAL A 338 34.12 -12.72 -20.28
N GLU A 339 34.69 -12.87 -19.08
CA GLU A 339 33.95 -12.80 -17.81
C GLU A 339 33.23 -11.45 -17.63
N THR A 340 33.92 -10.35 -17.94
CA THR A 340 33.34 -9.00 -17.89
C THR A 340 32.29 -8.76 -18.99
N LYS A 341 32.49 -9.28 -20.21
CA LYS A 341 31.46 -9.29 -21.26
C LYS A 341 30.20 -10.04 -20.81
N GLU A 342 30.35 -11.22 -20.23
CA GLU A 342 29.20 -12.00 -19.75
C GLU A 342 28.46 -11.32 -18.60
N ALA A 343 29.18 -10.65 -17.69
CA ALA A 343 28.56 -9.85 -16.63
C ALA A 343 27.68 -8.74 -17.22
N LEU A 344 28.18 -8.01 -18.23
CA LEU A 344 27.40 -7.00 -18.95
C LEU A 344 26.22 -7.61 -19.71
N GLU A 345 26.36 -8.78 -20.34
CA GLU A 345 25.23 -9.48 -20.96
C GLU A 345 24.15 -9.89 -19.95
N ARG A 346 24.55 -10.31 -18.74
CA ARG A 346 23.62 -10.63 -17.64
C ARG A 346 22.89 -9.37 -17.16
N GLU A 347 23.57 -8.22 -17.08
CA GLU A 347 22.92 -6.94 -16.77
C GLU A 347 21.96 -6.46 -17.87
N VAL A 348 22.34 -6.56 -19.15
CA VAL A 348 21.48 -6.21 -20.28
C VAL A 348 20.18 -7.03 -20.27
N LYS A 349 20.28 -8.35 -20.01
CA LYS A 349 19.10 -9.23 -19.85
C LYS A 349 18.20 -8.76 -18.69
N LEU A 350 18.78 -8.42 -17.55
CA LEU A 350 18.06 -7.90 -16.37
C LEU A 350 17.38 -6.53 -16.66
N PHE A 351 18.03 -5.64 -17.41
CA PHE A 351 17.41 -4.38 -17.85
C PHE A 351 16.27 -4.61 -18.85
N GLN A 352 16.38 -5.57 -19.77
CA GLN A 352 15.30 -5.95 -20.68
C GLN A 352 14.11 -6.55 -19.92
N GLU A 353 14.34 -7.41 -18.93
CA GLU A 353 13.29 -7.96 -18.05
C GLU A 353 12.57 -6.85 -17.27
N ARG A 354 13.32 -5.89 -16.70
CA ARG A 354 12.75 -4.72 -16.01
C ARG A 354 11.92 -3.83 -16.94
N LEU A 355 12.39 -3.60 -18.18
CA LEU A 355 11.66 -2.84 -19.19
C LEU A 355 10.35 -3.54 -19.58
N LEU A 356 10.38 -4.85 -19.82
CA LEU A 356 9.19 -5.64 -20.12
C LEU A 356 8.21 -5.72 -18.93
N ALA A 357 8.71 -5.78 -17.70
CA ALA A 357 7.88 -5.70 -16.50
C ALA A 357 7.21 -4.32 -16.37
N GLY A 358 7.96 -3.23 -16.56
CA GLY A 358 7.44 -1.86 -16.55
C GLY A 358 6.37 -1.64 -17.63
N GLN A 359 6.60 -2.15 -18.84
CA GLN A 359 5.63 -2.10 -19.94
C GLN A 359 4.31 -2.80 -19.57
N ARG A 360 4.37 -4.02 -19.00
CA ARG A 360 3.17 -4.75 -18.55
C ARG A 360 2.38 -3.98 -17.48
N VAL A 361 3.08 -3.33 -16.53
CA VAL A 361 2.44 -2.52 -15.48
C VAL A 361 1.79 -1.27 -16.08
N TRP A 362 2.43 -0.62 -17.06
CA TRP A 362 1.85 0.53 -17.77
C TRP A 362 0.62 0.13 -18.60
N ASP A 363 0.67 -0.98 -19.34
CA ASP A 363 -0.47 -1.48 -20.09
C ASP A 363 -1.64 -1.91 -19.19
N ALA A 364 -1.36 -2.49 -18.02
CA ALA A 364 -2.38 -2.80 -17.02
C ALA A 364 -3.04 -1.51 -16.46
N SER A 365 -2.24 -0.53 -16.02
CA SER A 365 -2.76 0.75 -15.52
C SER A 365 -3.56 1.52 -16.59
N LYS A 366 -3.15 1.43 -17.86
CA LYS A 366 -3.86 1.98 -19.01
C LYS A 366 -5.21 1.27 -19.26
N GLN A 367 -5.29 -0.04 -19.03
CA GLN A 367 -6.55 -0.79 -19.07
C GLN A 367 -7.45 -0.41 -17.90
N GLU A 368 -6.94 -0.33 -16.66
CA GLU A 368 -7.68 0.13 -15.48
C GLU A 368 -8.25 1.54 -15.68
N LEU A 369 -7.45 2.47 -16.18
CA LEU A 369 -7.89 3.84 -16.51
C LEU A 369 -8.98 3.85 -17.60
N SER A 370 -8.94 2.91 -18.55
CA SER A 370 -10.01 2.75 -19.55
C SER A 370 -11.31 2.19 -18.96
N LEU A 371 -11.23 1.33 -17.94
CA LEU A 371 -12.38 0.80 -17.21
C LEU A 371 -12.99 1.88 -16.29
N LEU A 372 -12.16 2.61 -15.54
CA LEU A 372 -12.58 3.73 -14.70
C LEU A 372 -13.31 4.82 -15.51
N LYS A 373 -12.85 5.11 -16.74
CA LYS A 373 -13.55 6.02 -17.65
C LYS A 373 -14.93 5.49 -18.07
N LYS A 374 -15.06 4.20 -18.37
CA LYS A 374 -16.37 3.59 -18.70
C LYS A 374 -17.33 3.69 -17.51
N SER A 375 -16.89 3.30 -16.31
CA SER A 375 -17.71 3.41 -15.11
C SER A 375 -18.07 4.85 -14.74
N SER A 376 -17.20 5.85 -15.01
CA SER A 376 -17.54 7.27 -14.84
C SER A 376 -18.68 7.67 -15.77
N CYS A 377 -18.56 7.36 -17.08
CA CYS A 377 -19.60 7.68 -18.05
C CYS A 377 -20.91 6.88 -17.87
N GLU A 378 -20.85 5.69 -17.26
CA GLU A 378 -22.04 4.93 -16.85
C GLU A 378 -22.71 5.56 -15.62
N LEU A 379 -21.91 5.99 -14.63
CA LEU A 379 -22.41 6.64 -13.42
C LEU A 379 -22.98 8.04 -13.73
N GLU A 380 -22.34 8.82 -14.62
CA GLU A 380 -22.85 10.08 -15.17
C GLU A 380 -24.23 9.89 -15.83
N LYS A 381 -24.39 8.87 -16.69
CA LYS A 381 -25.70 8.53 -17.29
C LYS A 381 -26.75 8.16 -16.24
N SER A 382 -26.35 7.41 -15.21
CA SER A 382 -27.28 7.03 -14.12
C SER A 382 -27.70 8.23 -13.26
N LEU A 383 -26.79 9.20 -13.07
CA LEU A 383 -27.05 10.45 -12.36
C LEU A 383 -28.01 11.34 -13.15
N GLU A 384 -27.82 11.43 -14.48
CA GLU A 384 -28.72 12.22 -15.33
C GLU A 384 -30.12 11.60 -15.43
N ALA A 385 -30.22 10.28 -15.61
CA ALA A 385 -31.50 9.58 -15.57
C ALA A 385 -32.22 9.74 -14.20
N SER A 386 -31.46 9.83 -13.10
CA SER A 386 -32.00 10.12 -11.76
C SER A 386 -32.47 11.57 -11.61
N ARG A 387 -31.77 12.55 -12.22
CA ARG A 387 -32.20 13.95 -12.30
C ARG A 387 -33.49 14.09 -13.12
N ASP A 388 -33.57 13.44 -14.28
CA ASP A 388 -34.75 13.41 -15.14
C ASP A 388 -35.95 12.79 -14.42
N ALA A 389 -35.76 11.65 -13.75
CA ALA A 389 -36.81 11.03 -12.94
C ALA A 389 -37.28 11.94 -11.78
N THR A 390 -36.36 12.66 -11.13
CA THR A 390 -36.67 13.63 -10.08
C THR A 390 -37.43 14.84 -10.62
N ALA A 391 -37.06 15.34 -11.80
CA ALA A 391 -37.76 16.42 -12.49
C ALA A 391 -39.17 16.00 -12.94
N ALA A 392 -39.31 14.81 -13.53
CA ALA A 392 -40.59 14.23 -13.91
C ALA A 392 -41.52 14.07 -12.70
N SER A 393 -41.01 13.54 -11.58
CA SER A 393 -41.76 13.41 -10.32
C SER A 393 -42.18 14.79 -9.77
N ARG A 394 -41.27 15.78 -9.75
CA ARG A 394 -41.59 17.17 -9.34
C ARG A 394 -42.69 17.78 -10.21
N ASN A 395 -42.66 17.56 -11.52
CA ASN A 395 -43.69 18.04 -12.46
C ASN A 395 -45.04 17.34 -12.23
N GLN A 396 -45.04 16.03 -11.92
CA GLN A 396 -46.24 15.30 -11.52
C GLN A 396 -46.83 15.84 -10.20
N HIS A 397 -45.98 16.14 -9.21
CA HIS A 397 -46.42 16.75 -7.95
C HIS A 397 -47.01 18.16 -8.15
N SER A 398 -46.44 18.99 -9.05
CA SER A 398 -47.04 20.28 -9.41
C SER A 398 -48.42 20.09 -10.05
N SER A 399 -48.52 19.26 -11.10
CA SER A 399 -49.80 18.98 -11.77
C SER A 399 -50.85 18.37 -10.83
N PHE A 400 -50.44 17.56 -9.85
CA PHE A 400 -51.34 17.05 -8.81
C PHE A 400 -51.83 18.17 -7.89
N ARG A 401 -50.93 19.03 -7.39
CA ARG A 401 -51.31 20.20 -6.56
C ARG A 401 -52.21 21.17 -7.31
N GLU A 402 -51.96 21.43 -8.58
CA GLU A 402 -52.81 22.24 -9.46
C GLU A 402 -54.22 21.64 -9.58
N LYS A 403 -54.34 20.32 -9.77
CA LYS A 403 -55.65 19.62 -9.81
C LYS A 403 -56.38 19.66 -8.47
N VAL A 404 -55.68 19.45 -7.36
CA VAL A 404 -56.25 19.54 -6.01
C VAL A 404 -56.72 20.97 -5.72
N ALA A 405 -55.93 21.98 -6.07
CA ALA A 405 -56.32 23.38 -5.95
C ALA A 405 -57.55 23.71 -6.82
N ALA A 406 -57.60 23.26 -8.08
CA ALA A 406 -58.74 23.46 -8.95
C ALA A 406 -60.05 22.86 -8.38
N LEU A 407 -59.96 21.70 -7.72
CA LEU A 407 -61.12 21.06 -7.07
C LEU A 407 -61.55 21.76 -5.77
N LEU A 408 -60.62 22.33 -4.99
CA LEU A 408 -60.92 22.95 -3.68
C LEU A 408 -61.22 24.46 -3.73
N LEU A 409 -60.71 25.15 -4.76
CA LEU A 409 -60.86 26.60 -4.98
C LEU A 409 -61.82 26.93 -6.13
N GLY A 410 -62.27 25.92 -6.88
CA GLY A 410 -63.15 26.03 -8.04
C GLY A 410 -64.55 26.56 -7.70
N GLY A 411 -64.68 27.89 -7.58
CA GLY A 411 -65.96 28.55 -7.43
C GLY A 411 -65.89 30.05 -7.16
N ASN A 412 -65.04 30.50 -6.22
CA ASN A 412 -65.05 31.91 -5.79
C ASN A 412 -63.77 32.44 -5.11
N TRP A 413 -62.62 31.78 -5.26
CA TRP A 413 -61.36 32.28 -4.67
C TRP A 413 -60.54 33.11 -5.67
N GLY A 414 -60.01 34.24 -5.21
CA GLY A 414 -59.23 35.17 -6.03
C GLY A 414 -57.85 34.63 -6.45
N THR A 415 -57.16 35.37 -7.32
CA THR A 415 -55.95 35.00 -8.08
C THR A 415 -54.70 34.76 -7.23
N VAL A 416 -54.73 33.75 -6.36
CA VAL A 416 -53.62 33.32 -5.49
C VAL A 416 -53.00 32.04 -6.05
N VAL A 417 -51.67 32.01 -6.14
CA VAL A 417 -50.90 30.83 -6.61
C VAL A 417 -51.11 29.67 -5.62
N PRO A 418 -51.39 28.43 -6.09
CA PRO A 418 -51.68 27.30 -5.20
C PRO A 418 -50.43 26.77 -4.46
N THR A 419 -50.11 27.42 -3.34
CA THR A 419 -49.19 26.90 -2.33
C THR A 419 -49.82 25.72 -1.59
N GLU A 420 -48.97 24.87 -0.99
CA GLU A 420 -49.43 23.71 -0.22
C GLU A 420 -50.18 24.16 1.03
N ASP A 421 -49.69 25.23 1.67
CA ASP A 421 -50.30 25.85 2.84
C ASP A 421 -51.71 26.38 2.55
N ALA A 422 -51.94 26.98 1.37
CA ALA A 422 -53.27 27.46 0.97
C ALA A 422 -54.25 26.31 0.73
N ILE A 423 -53.79 25.18 0.18
CA ILE A 423 -54.59 23.95 0.07
C ILE A 423 -54.92 23.41 1.47
N LEU A 424 -53.94 23.34 2.37
CA LEU A 424 -54.12 22.83 3.74
C LEU A 424 -55.05 23.73 4.58
N GLU A 425 -54.92 25.05 4.49
CA GLU A 425 -55.80 25.99 5.21
C GLU A 425 -57.25 25.85 4.75
N ARG A 426 -57.48 25.75 3.43
CA ARG A 426 -58.83 25.53 2.88
C ARG A 426 -59.46 24.23 3.36
N ILE A 427 -58.66 23.18 3.58
CA ILE A 427 -59.14 21.92 4.16
C ILE A 427 -59.55 22.10 5.64
N ARG A 428 -58.82 22.92 6.42
CA ARG A 428 -59.18 23.26 7.82
C ARG A 428 -60.46 24.10 7.91
N GLU A 429 -60.65 25.06 6.99
CA GLU A 429 -61.91 25.82 6.88
C GLU A 429 -63.11 24.89 6.61
N MET A 430 -62.98 23.93 5.68
CA MET A 430 -64.05 22.97 5.41
C MET A 430 -64.30 22.02 6.59
N ALA A 431 -63.25 21.61 7.31
CA ALA A 431 -63.37 20.74 8.48
C ALA A 431 -64.13 21.44 9.63
N SER A 432 -63.76 22.68 9.98
CA SER A 432 -64.46 23.46 11.00
C SER A 432 -65.91 23.82 10.59
N GLN A 433 -66.18 24.02 9.30
CA GLN A 433 -67.55 24.13 8.80
C GLN A 433 -68.32 22.79 8.93
N GLY A 434 -67.65 21.65 8.75
CA GLY A 434 -68.22 20.32 9.01
C GLY A 434 -68.57 20.10 10.49
N GLU A 435 -67.68 20.51 11.40
CA GLU A 435 -67.90 20.39 12.86
C GLU A 435 -69.04 21.28 13.35
N SER A 436 -69.17 22.52 12.85
CA SER A 436 -70.29 23.41 13.19
C SER A 436 -71.64 22.93 12.61
N ARG A 437 -71.63 22.22 11.47
CA ARG A 437 -72.83 21.48 11.01
C ARG A 437 -73.12 20.26 11.88
N LYS A 438 -72.10 19.54 12.35
CA LYS A 438 -72.26 18.38 13.22
C LYS A 438 -72.84 18.76 14.59
N SER A 439 -72.40 19.85 15.20
CA SER A 439 -72.99 20.33 16.46
C SER A 439 -74.44 20.79 16.29
N MET A 440 -74.79 21.41 15.16
CA MET A 440 -76.18 21.70 14.79
C MET A 440 -77.02 20.42 14.61
N VAL A 441 -76.48 19.39 13.96
CA VAL A 441 -77.14 18.07 13.84
C VAL A 441 -77.38 17.48 15.24
N SER A 442 -76.39 17.46 16.13
CA SER A 442 -76.60 16.91 17.47
C SER A 442 -77.52 17.75 18.38
N GLN A 443 -77.69 19.05 18.10
CA GLN A 443 -78.74 19.85 18.71
C GLN A 443 -80.15 19.45 18.22
N LEU A 444 -80.28 19.01 16.96
CA LEU A 444 -81.53 18.46 16.42
C LEU A 444 -81.76 17.02 16.91
N GLU A 445 -80.73 16.18 17.00
CA GLU A 445 -80.80 14.83 17.59
C GLU A 445 -81.26 14.88 19.05
N ALA A 446 -80.79 15.86 19.83
CA ALA A 446 -81.24 16.10 21.20
C ALA A 446 -82.74 16.47 21.27
N ARG A 447 -83.21 17.38 20.39
CA ARG A 447 -84.65 17.73 20.29
C ARG A 447 -85.52 16.55 19.85
N ILE A 448 -85.02 15.72 18.94
CA ILE A 448 -85.70 14.49 18.52
C ILE A 448 -85.78 13.51 19.70
N SER A 449 -84.71 13.39 20.49
CA SER A 449 -84.69 12.54 21.70
C SER A 449 -85.70 13.01 22.75
N GLU A 450 -85.79 14.32 22.99
CA GLU A 450 -86.78 14.94 23.90
C GLU A 450 -88.23 14.69 23.44
N LEU A 451 -88.51 14.82 22.14
CA LEU A 451 -89.83 14.49 21.56
C LEU A 451 -90.13 12.99 21.62
N VAL A 452 -89.13 12.13 21.45
CA VAL A 452 -89.25 10.66 21.60
C VAL A 452 -89.50 10.28 23.06
N GLU A 453 -88.92 10.98 24.04
CA GLU A 453 -89.21 10.77 25.46
C GLU A 453 -90.63 11.22 25.81
N GLN A 454 -91.10 12.36 25.28
CA GLN A 454 -92.50 12.79 25.43
C GLN A 454 -93.48 11.75 24.83
N LEU A 455 -93.20 11.25 23.63
CA LEU A 455 -93.98 10.17 23.00
C LEU A 455 -93.86 8.84 23.80
N GLY A 456 -92.72 8.56 24.43
CA GLY A 456 -92.51 7.43 25.33
C GLY A 456 -93.36 7.52 26.60
N ASN A 457 -93.56 8.72 27.13
CA ASN A 457 -94.44 8.97 28.27
C ASN A 457 -95.93 8.83 27.88
N GLU A 458 -96.36 9.42 26.76
CA GLU A 458 -97.73 9.27 26.23
C GLU A 458 -98.06 7.81 25.89
N SER A 459 -97.20 7.14 25.13
CA SER A 459 -97.35 5.70 24.85
C SER A 459 -97.26 4.86 26.14
N GLY A 460 -96.49 5.30 27.14
CA GLY A 460 -96.48 4.71 28.48
C GLY A 460 -97.80 4.87 29.25
N PHE A 461 -98.53 5.98 29.09
CA PHE A 461 -99.90 6.12 29.59
C PHE A 461 -100.88 5.25 28.82
N HIS A 462 -100.76 5.20 27.48
CA HIS A 462 -101.57 4.34 26.63
C HIS A 462 -101.36 2.85 26.95
N GLN A 463 -100.12 2.40 27.17
CA GLN A 463 -99.78 1.05 27.61
C GLN A 463 -100.43 0.71 28.96
N LYS A 464 -100.49 1.66 29.90
CA LYS A 464 -101.16 1.50 31.21
C LYS A 464 -102.69 1.50 31.12
N ALA A 465 -103.26 2.05 30.05
CA ALA A 465 -104.68 1.90 29.72
C ALA A 465 -104.95 0.54 29.06
N LEU A 466 -104.14 0.16 28.07
CA LEU A 466 -104.20 -1.13 27.38
C LEU A 466 -104.03 -2.30 28.36
N GLN A 467 -103.08 -2.23 29.30
CA GLN A 467 -102.91 -3.23 30.36
C GLN A 467 -104.14 -3.37 31.28
N ARG A 468 -104.95 -2.31 31.46
CA ARG A 468 -106.23 -2.42 32.18
C ARG A 468 -107.30 -3.10 31.34
N ALA A 469 -107.36 -2.82 30.04
CA ALA A 469 -108.22 -3.54 29.09
C ALA A 469 -107.84 -5.03 29.02
N GLN A 470 -106.56 -5.35 28.81
CA GLN A 470 -106.02 -6.71 28.82
C GLN A 470 -106.25 -7.44 30.14
N LYS A 471 -106.28 -6.75 31.28
CA LYS A 471 -106.62 -7.31 32.60
C LYS A 471 -108.14 -7.46 32.85
N ALA A 472 -108.98 -7.00 31.93
CA ALA A 472 -110.39 -7.34 31.83
C ALA A 472 -110.63 -8.43 30.77
N GLU A 473 -109.98 -8.34 29.60
CA GLU A 473 -109.99 -9.35 28.53
C GLU A 473 -109.52 -10.70 29.06
N SER A 474 -108.36 -10.79 29.71
CA SER A 474 -107.86 -12.04 30.32
C SER A 474 -108.79 -12.61 31.40
N LYS A 475 -109.59 -11.79 32.09
CA LYS A 475 -110.62 -12.30 33.01
C LYS A 475 -111.78 -12.92 32.23
N LEU A 476 -112.25 -12.25 31.19
CA LEU A 476 -113.30 -12.76 30.29
C LEU A 476 -112.82 -14.06 29.62
N GLU A 477 -111.58 -14.10 29.15
CA GLU A 477 -110.93 -15.27 28.58
C GLU A 477 -110.79 -16.41 29.60
N THR A 478 -110.45 -16.16 30.87
CA THR A 478 -110.46 -17.24 31.90
C THR A 478 -111.85 -17.81 32.14
N LEU A 479 -112.90 -16.97 32.11
CA LEU A 479 -114.29 -17.43 32.26
C LEU A 479 -114.78 -18.21 31.02
N GLN A 480 -114.37 -17.75 29.83
CA GLN A 480 -114.71 -18.40 28.55
C GLN A 480 -113.90 -19.69 28.33
N GLY A 481 -112.67 -19.76 28.82
CA GLY A 481 -111.85 -20.96 28.92
C GLY A 481 -112.43 -21.99 29.88
N GLN A 482 -112.97 -21.55 31.03
CA GLN A 482 -113.72 -22.44 31.94
C GLN A 482 -114.99 -22.99 31.29
N LEU A 483 -115.73 -22.17 30.53
CA LEU A 483 -116.91 -22.62 29.78
C LEU A 483 -116.53 -23.70 28.74
N THR A 484 -115.60 -23.36 27.84
CA THR A 484 -115.17 -24.22 26.72
C THR A 484 -114.43 -25.48 27.18
N TYR A 485 -113.76 -25.46 28.33
CA TYR A 485 -113.21 -26.67 28.95
C TYR A 485 -114.31 -27.67 29.32
N LEU A 486 -115.38 -27.21 29.97
CA LEU A 486 -116.51 -28.07 30.38
C LEU A 486 -117.29 -28.60 29.17
N GLU A 487 -117.44 -27.80 28.12
CA GLU A 487 -118.00 -28.23 26.83
C GLU A 487 -117.09 -29.28 26.15
N GLY A 488 -115.76 -29.11 26.24
CA GLY A 488 -114.77 -30.01 25.67
C GLY A 488 -114.62 -31.36 26.40
N GLU A 489 -114.68 -31.39 27.74
CA GLU A 489 -114.71 -32.64 28.50
C GLU A 489 -115.94 -33.49 28.16
N LEU A 490 -117.11 -32.84 28.01
CA LEU A 490 -118.34 -33.52 27.61
C LEU A 490 -118.19 -34.17 26.22
N ALA A 491 -117.77 -33.39 25.21
CA ALA A 491 -117.64 -33.88 23.83
C ALA A 491 -116.53 -34.94 23.65
N SER A 492 -115.39 -34.79 24.34
CA SER A 492 -114.30 -35.78 24.27
C SER A 492 -114.63 -37.10 24.97
N GLY A 493 -115.48 -37.04 26.02
CA GLY A 493 -116.01 -38.22 26.69
C GLY A 493 -116.89 -39.11 25.81
N ASP A 494 -117.58 -38.54 24.80
CA ASP A 494 -118.33 -39.31 23.79
C ASP A 494 -117.38 -39.97 22.78
N VAL A 495 -116.50 -39.21 22.14
CA VAL A 495 -115.62 -39.71 21.05
C VAL A 495 -114.68 -40.84 21.49
N LEU A 496 -114.27 -40.87 22.76
CA LEU A 496 -113.45 -41.95 23.30
C LEU A 496 -114.17 -43.30 23.38
N ARG A 497 -115.50 -43.31 23.59
CA ARG A 497 -116.29 -44.55 23.68
C ARG A 497 -116.40 -45.26 22.34
N ASP A 498 -116.52 -44.52 21.24
CA ASP A 498 -116.70 -45.10 19.91
C ASP A 498 -115.40 -45.68 19.34
N ASN A 499 -114.28 -44.97 19.49
CA ASN A 499 -112.97 -45.41 18.98
C ASN A 499 -112.50 -46.74 19.61
N LEU A 500 -112.73 -46.93 20.92
CA LEU A 500 -112.36 -48.17 21.62
C LEU A 500 -113.15 -49.39 21.13
N ASN A 501 -114.41 -49.20 20.72
CA ASN A 501 -115.23 -50.26 20.14
C ASN A 501 -114.78 -50.65 18.73
N PHE A 502 -114.24 -49.70 17.95
CA PHE A 502 -113.77 -49.95 16.58
C PHE A 502 -112.50 -50.81 16.54
N GLU A 503 -111.41 -50.39 17.22
CA GLU A 503 -110.13 -51.10 17.14
C GLU A 503 -110.22 -52.54 17.67
N LYS A 504 -111.08 -52.81 18.66
CA LYS A 504 -111.33 -54.18 19.18
C LYS A 504 -111.76 -55.17 18.08
N GLN A 505 -112.54 -54.73 17.09
CA GLN A 505 -113.00 -55.59 15.98
C GLN A 505 -111.90 -55.88 14.94
N LYS A 506 -110.89 -55.01 14.86
CA LYS A 506 -109.80 -55.06 13.87
C LYS A 506 -108.71 -56.05 14.29
N TYR A 507 -108.32 -56.05 15.57
CA TYR A 507 -107.30 -56.98 16.09
C TYR A 507 -107.73 -58.45 16.04
N LEU A 508 -109.02 -58.75 16.30
CA LEU A 508 -109.56 -60.12 16.17
C LEU A 508 -109.27 -60.73 14.80
N LYS A 509 -109.53 -59.99 13.71
CA LYS A 509 -109.32 -60.42 12.32
C LYS A 509 -107.86 -60.69 11.95
N PHE A 510 -106.90 -60.23 12.75
CA PHE A 510 -105.47 -60.44 12.48
C PHE A 510 -104.95 -61.76 13.07
N LEU A 511 -105.36 -62.14 14.29
CA LEU A 511 -104.89 -63.37 14.94
C LEU A 511 -105.31 -64.64 14.20
N ASP A 512 -106.47 -64.60 13.54
CA ASP A 512 -106.97 -65.69 12.70
C ASP A 512 -106.01 -65.98 11.52
N GLN A 513 -105.47 -64.94 10.88
CA GLN A 513 -104.53 -65.08 9.75
C GLN A 513 -103.16 -65.61 10.16
N LEU A 514 -102.70 -65.28 11.37
CA LEU A 514 -101.39 -65.71 11.87
C LEU A 514 -101.38 -67.19 12.28
N SER A 515 -102.50 -67.66 12.82
CA SER A 515 -102.71 -69.06 13.22
C SER A 515 -102.56 -70.02 12.03
N GLU A 516 -103.07 -69.62 10.87
CA GLU A 516 -103.01 -70.38 9.60
C GLU A 516 -101.57 -70.64 9.15
N LYS A 517 -100.71 -69.61 9.17
CA LYS A 517 -99.33 -69.73 8.64
C LYS A 517 -98.43 -70.58 9.54
N MET A 518 -98.79 -70.76 10.82
CA MET A 518 -98.08 -71.64 11.75
C MET A 518 -98.65 -73.07 11.80
N LYS A 519 -99.73 -73.37 11.07
CA LYS A 519 -100.50 -74.62 11.12
C LYS A 519 -101.09 -74.91 12.51
N LEU A 520 -101.66 -73.87 13.13
CA LEU A 520 -102.28 -73.93 14.46
C LEU A 520 -103.82 -73.78 14.40
N ASP A 521 -104.40 -73.71 13.20
CA ASP A 521 -105.80 -73.41 12.88
C ASP A 521 -106.82 -74.06 13.81
N GLN A 522 -106.76 -75.39 13.91
CA GLN A 522 -107.70 -76.20 14.68
C GLN A 522 -107.69 -75.85 16.18
N MET A 523 -106.53 -75.43 16.70
CA MET A 523 -106.35 -75.06 18.11
C MET A 523 -106.68 -73.58 18.36
N ALA A 524 -106.52 -72.71 17.36
CA ALA A 524 -106.90 -71.31 17.47
C ALA A 524 -108.42 -71.11 17.48
N ALA A 525 -109.16 -71.85 16.64
CA ALA A 525 -110.60 -71.66 16.42
C ALA A 525 -111.44 -71.69 17.71
N GLU A 526 -111.07 -72.53 18.67
CA GLU A 526 -111.81 -72.78 19.92
C GLU A 526 -111.43 -71.82 21.07
N LEU A 527 -110.47 -70.91 20.87
CA LEU A 527 -109.91 -70.02 21.91
C LEU A 527 -110.39 -68.57 21.79
N GLY A 528 -110.49 -67.88 22.94
CA GLY A 528 -110.70 -66.42 23.01
C GLY A 528 -109.47 -65.61 22.58
N PHE A 529 -109.65 -64.31 22.36
CA PHE A 529 -108.64 -63.40 21.79
C PHE A 529 -107.24 -63.54 22.41
N ASP A 530 -107.13 -63.40 23.74
CA ASP A 530 -105.84 -63.39 24.44
C ASP A 530 -105.11 -64.73 24.29
N MET A 531 -105.83 -65.86 24.39
CA MET A 531 -105.28 -67.21 24.35
C MET A 531 -104.80 -67.66 22.96
N ARG A 532 -105.20 -66.98 21.88
CA ARG A 532 -104.67 -67.24 20.53
C ARG A 532 -103.21 -66.78 20.37
N VAL A 533 -102.74 -65.86 21.23
CA VAL A 533 -101.39 -65.28 21.11
C VAL A 533 -100.30 -66.23 21.60
N ASP A 534 -100.51 -66.90 22.75
CA ASP A 534 -99.46 -67.67 23.43
C ASP A 534 -99.02 -68.93 22.64
N VAL A 535 -99.97 -69.60 21.97
CA VAL A 535 -99.71 -70.84 21.20
C VAL A 535 -98.75 -70.59 20.03
N VAL A 536 -98.83 -69.41 19.42
CA VAL A 536 -98.01 -68.97 18.28
C VAL A 536 -96.53 -68.79 18.69
N LEU A 537 -96.28 -68.27 19.91
CA LEU A 537 -94.93 -68.02 20.42
C LEU A 537 -94.12 -69.30 20.61
N ALA A 538 -94.68 -70.29 21.32
CA ALA A 538 -93.98 -71.50 21.73
C ALA A 538 -93.42 -72.32 20.55
N ARG A 539 -94.10 -72.30 19.40
CA ARG A 539 -93.66 -73.03 18.19
C ARG A 539 -92.38 -72.46 17.58
N THR A 540 -92.14 -71.16 17.73
CA THR A 540 -91.02 -70.46 17.08
C THR A 540 -89.67 -70.79 17.73
N GLU A 541 -89.63 -70.91 19.07
CA GLU A 541 -88.38 -71.17 19.80
C GLU A 541 -87.73 -72.53 19.49
N GLN A 542 -88.55 -73.53 19.12
CA GLN A 542 -88.09 -74.91 18.95
C GLN A 542 -87.09 -75.05 17.78
N LEU A 543 -87.33 -74.35 16.67
CA LEU A 543 -86.56 -74.49 15.43
C LEU A 543 -85.14 -73.95 15.57
N VAL A 544 -84.98 -72.80 16.24
CA VAL A 544 -83.72 -72.07 16.38
C VAL A 544 -82.62 -72.90 17.07
N ARG A 545 -83.00 -73.83 17.97
CA ARG A 545 -82.04 -74.59 18.79
C ARG A 545 -81.28 -75.67 18.02
N LEU A 546 -81.80 -76.16 16.89
CA LEU A 546 -81.21 -77.29 16.17
C LEU A 546 -80.02 -76.89 15.28
N GLU A 547 -80.11 -75.76 14.57
CA GLU A 547 -79.06 -75.33 13.62
C GLU A 547 -77.76 -74.93 14.30
N SER A 548 -77.84 -74.36 15.50
CA SER A 548 -76.69 -73.80 16.24
C SER A 548 -75.58 -74.84 16.51
N ASN A 549 -75.95 -76.07 16.84
CA ASN A 549 -75.01 -77.10 17.29
C ASN A 549 -74.06 -77.57 16.17
N ALA A 550 -74.56 -77.77 14.95
CA ALA A 550 -73.78 -78.31 13.83
C ALA A 550 -72.66 -77.35 13.35
N VAL A 551 -72.81 -76.04 13.61
CA VAL A 551 -71.82 -75.01 13.24
C VAL A 551 -70.59 -75.05 14.17
N ILE A 552 -70.76 -75.45 15.43
CA ILE A 552 -69.71 -75.40 16.46
C ILE A 552 -68.63 -76.47 16.22
N GLU A 553 -69.04 -77.68 15.83
CA GLU A 553 -68.14 -78.83 15.71
C GLU A 553 -67.13 -78.65 14.57
N ASN A 554 -67.62 -78.26 13.38
CA ASN A 554 -66.81 -77.98 12.19
C ASN A 554 -65.73 -76.90 12.43
N LYS A 555 -66.05 -75.87 13.23
CA LYS A 555 -65.14 -74.77 13.59
C LYS A 555 -63.89 -75.25 14.34
N THR A 556 -64.03 -76.34 15.11
CA THR A 556 -62.98 -76.84 16.01
C THR A 556 -61.88 -77.60 15.25
N ILE A 557 -62.25 -78.36 14.20
CA ILE A 557 -61.30 -79.18 13.42
C ILE A 557 -60.33 -78.30 12.62
N ALA A 558 -60.85 -77.31 11.89
CA ALA A 558 -60.04 -76.42 11.05
C ALA A 558 -58.94 -75.69 11.85
N HIS A 559 -59.27 -75.26 13.07
CA HIS A 559 -58.35 -74.50 13.93
C HIS A 559 -57.15 -75.33 14.44
N ASN A 560 -57.26 -76.66 14.50
CA ASN A 560 -56.15 -77.54 14.88
C ASN A 560 -55.09 -77.69 13.77
N LEU A 561 -55.51 -77.78 12.50
CA LEU A 561 -54.59 -77.86 11.36
C LEU A 561 -53.85 -76.54 11.12
N GLN A 562 -54.57 -75.42 11.21
CA GLN A 562 -54.02 -74.07 11.11
C GLN A 562 -52.87 -73.84 12.11
N ARG A 563 -53.00 -74.37 13.35
CA ARG A 563 -51.96 -74.28 14.39
C ARG A 563 -50.66 -75.01 14.02
N LYS A 564 -50.74 -76.19 13.40
CA LYS A 564 -49.57 -76.99 12.98
C LYS A 564 -48.81 -76.36 11.80
N LEU A 565 -49.54 -75.80 10.82
CA LEU A 565 -48.94 -75.09 9.70
C LEU A 565 -48.11 -73.89 10.20
N LYS A 566 -48.69 -73.10 11.11
CA LYS A 566 -48.06 -71.90 11.66
C LYS A 566 -46.71 -72.19 12.34
N THR A 567 -46.64 -73.25 13.16
CA THR A 567 -45.41 -73.58 13.92
C THR A 567 -44.23 -74.02 13.04
N GLN A 568 -44.49 -74.56 11.85
CA GLN A 568 -43.43 -74.89 10.90
C GLN A 568 -42.96 -73.66 10.10
N LYS A 569 -43.88 -72.73 9.77
CA LYS A 569 -43.54 -71.43 9.15
C LYS A 569 -42.63 -70.61 10.06
N GLU A 570 -43.03 -70.45 11.33
CA GLU A 570 -42.27 -69.72 12.36
C GLU A 570 -40.84 -70.29 12.55
N ARG A 571 -40.65 -71.61 12.41
CA ARG A 571 -39.33 -72.27 12.48
C ARG A 571 -38.43 -72.02 11.27
N LEU A 572 -39.00 -71.86 10.08
CA LEU A 572 -38.24 -71.54 8.87
C LEU A 572 -37.80 -70.08 8.89
N GLU A 573 -38.74 -69.17 9.18
CA GLU A 573 -38.51 -67.73 9.30
C GLU A 573 -37.42 -67.41 10.34
N SER A 574 -37.42 -68.11 11.48
CA SER A 574 -36.37 -67.98 12.50
C SER A 574 -34.97 -68.34 12.00
N LYS A 575 -34.82 -69.36 11.15
CA LYS A 575 -33.52 -69.74 10.57
C LYS A 575 -33.07 -68.78 9.49
N GLU A 576 -34.00 -68.34 8.64
CA GLU A 576 -33.73 -67.34 7.59
C GLU A 576 -33.27 -66.01 8.20
N LEU A 577 -33.95 -65.55 9.26
CA LEU A 577 -33.56 -64.35 10.02
C LEU A 577 -32.14 -64.48 10.59
N HIS A 578 -31.76 -65.64 11.12
CA HIS A 578 -30.40 -65.87 11.62
C HIS A 578 -29.33 -65.81 10.50
N VAL A 579 -29.58 -66.42 9.34
CA VAL A 579 -28.67 -66.33 8.18
C VAL A 579 -28.54 -64.90 7.68
N ASN A 580 -29.63 -64.14 7.65
CA ASN A 580 -29.62 -62.74 7.21
C ASN A 580 -28.89 -61.83 8.21
N LEU A 581 -29.03 -62.06 9.53
CA LEU A 581 -28.23 -61.37 10.56
C LEU A 581 -26.72 -61.66 10.40
N LEU A 582 -26.32 -62.89 10.13
CA LEU A 582 -24.90 -63.24 9.91
C LEU A 582 -24.33 -62.55 8.67
N ARG A 583 -25.07 -62.56 7.54
CA ARG A 583 -24.70 -61.82 6.32
C ARG A 583 -24.57 -60.32 6.59
N GLN A 584 -25.52 -59.74 7.32
CA GLN A 584 -25.50 -58.34 7.70
C GLN A 584 -24.30 -58.00 8.58
N LYS A 585 -23.91 -58.88 9.53
CA LYS A 585 -22.74 -58.63 10.38
C LYS A 585 -21.41 -58.77 9.62
N ILE A 586 -21.32 -59.67 8.63
CA ILE A 586 -20.15 -59.74 7.73
C ILE A 586 -20.03 -58.43 6.94
N ALA A 587 -21.10 -57.99 6.28
CA ALA A 587 -21.10 -56.73 5.52
C ALA A 587 -20.76 -55.50 6.41
N GLN A 588 -21.25 -55.47 7.65
CA GLN A 588 -20.86 -54.45 8.63
C GLN A 588 -19.36 -54.49 8.94
N LEU A 589 -18.76 -55.67 9.19
CA LEU A 589 -17.34 -55.80 9.50
C LEU A 589 -16.44 -55.43 8.30
N GLU A 590 -16.88 -55.72 7.08
CA GLU A 590 -16.21 -55.29 5.85
C GLU A 590 -16.29 -53.77 5.65
N GLN A 591 -17.46 -53.16 5.90
CA GLN A 591 -17.62 -51.71 5.90
C GLN A 591 -16.78 -51.03 7.00
N GLU A 592 -16.80 -51.56 8.23
CA GLU A 592 -15.95 -51.10 9.34
C GLU A 592 -14.46 -51.15 8.95
N LYS A 593 -14.01 -52.21 8.26
CA LYS A 593 -12.62 -52.33 7.78
C LYS A 593 -12.29 -51.25 6.74
N GLN A 594 -13.15 -51.05 5.73
CA GLN A 594 -12.92 -50.04 4.68
C GLN A 594 -12.93 -48.61 5.27
N VAL A 595 -13.87 -48.31 6.18
CA VAL A 595 -13.92 -47.01 6.88
C VAL A 595 -12.66 -46.79 7.73
N ARG A 596 -12.17 -47.82 8.45
CA ARG A 596 -10.90 -47.70 9.19
C ARG A 596 -9.70 -47.46 8.28
N SER A 597 -9.65 -48.08 7.10
CA SER A 597 -8.60 -47.81 6.10
C SER A 597 -8.70 -46.39 5.52
N ALA A 598 -9.90 -45.90 5.20
CA ALA A 598 -10.11 -44.53 4.74
C ALA A 598 -9.68 -43.51 5.81
N LEU A 599 -10.10 -43.69 7.07
CA LEU A 599 -9.72 -42.83 8.20
C LEU A 599 -8.20 -42.79 8.46
N VAL A 600 -7.45 -43.83 8.10
CA VAL A 600 -5.97 -43.79 8.17
C VAL A 600 -5.39 -42.94 7.05
N VAL A 601 -5.92 -43.02 5.82
CA VAL A 601 -5.50 -42.17 4.70
C VAL A 601 -5.86 -40.70 4.97
N GLU A 602 -7.09 -40.42 5.37
CA GLU A 602 -7.54 -39.08 5.78
C GLU A 602 -6.68 -38.51 6.92
N ARG A 603 -6.31 -39.34 7.91
CA ARG A 603 -5.40 -38.95 8.99
C ARG A 603 -4.01 -38.58 8.47
N ASP A 604 -3.46 -39.31 7.51
CA ASP A 604 -2.13 -39.01 6.97
C ASP A 604 -2.13 -37.82 5.99
N GLU A 605 -3.21 -37.60 5.26
CA GLU A 605 -3.46 -36.34 4.53
C GLU A 605 -3.63 -35.15 5.49
N ALA A 606 -4.34 -35.33 6.62
CA ALA A 606 -4.43 -34.35 7.69
C ALA A 606 -3.06 -34.08 8.34
N ASN A 607 -2.23 -35.10 8.55
CA ASN A 607 -0.85 -34.93 9.03
C ASN A 607 0.02 -34.16 8.03
N LEU A 608 -0.14 -34.41 6.72
CA LEU A 608 0.57 -33.71 5.65
C LEU A 608 0.11 -32.25 5.51
N THR A 609 -1.19 -31.97 5.64
CA THR A 609 -1.71 -30.59 5.64
C THR A 609 -1.32 -29.85 6.92
N LEU A 610 -1.35 -30.49 8.09
CA LEU A 610 -0.85 -29.93 9.36
C LEU A 610 0.63 -29.56 9.25
N ARG A 611 1.49 -30.43 8.70
CA ARG A 611 2.92 -30.12 8.45
C ARG A 611 3.10 -28.96 7.47
N LYS A 612 2.25 -28.83 6.45
CA LYS A 612 2.25 -27.68 5.50
C LYS A 612 1.80 -26.39 6.20
N LEU A 613 0.79 -26.45 7.06
CA LEU A 613 0.28 -25.32 7.84
C LEU A 613 1.28 -24.88 8.90
N GLN A 614 1.92 -25.81 9.61
CA GLN A 614 2.98 -25.52 10.57
C GLN A 614 4.13 -24.75 9.90
N LYS A 615 4.60 -25.19 8.73
CA LYS A 615 5.59 -24.44 7.93
C LYS A 615 5.12 -23.08 7.41
N LYS A 616 3.80 -22.83 7.32
CA LYS A 616 3.25 -21.48 7.08
C LYS A 616 3.24 -20.65 8.36
N VAL A 617 2.86 -21.22 9.50
CA VAL A 617 2.89 -20.56 10.82
C VAL A 617 4.32 -20.15 11.18
N GLU A 618 5.32 -21.00 10.97
CA GLU A 618 6.74 -20.70 11.18
C GLU A 618 7.26 -19.54 10.30
N ARG A 619 6.70 -19.34 9.09
CA ARG A 619 7.01 -18.21 8.22
C ARG A 619 6.32 -16.94 8.70
N LEU A 620 5.00 -17.02 8.93
CA LEU A 620 4.19 -15.91 9.45
C LEU A 620 4.70 -15.42 10.82
N GLN A 621 5.25 -16.30 11.66
CA GLN A 621 5.90 -15.93 12.93
C GLN A 621 7.20 -15.15 12.73
N LYS A 622 8.00 -15.46 11.70
CA LYS A 622 9.22 -14.71 11.34
C LYS A 622 8.89 -13.38 10.67
N GLU A 623 7.93 -13.37 9.76
CA GLU A 623 7.39 -12.15 9.16
C GLU A 623 6.84 -11.22 10.26
N LEU A 624 6.12 -11.78 11.23
CA LEU A 624 5.58 -11.04 12.37
C LEU A 624 6.65 -10.64 13.41
N SER A 625 7.79 -11.32 13.52
CA SER A 625 8.92 -10.83 14.33
C SER A 625 9.58 -9.63 13.64
N VAL A 626 9.88 -9.72 12.34
CA VAL A 626 10.43 -8.61 11.54
C VAL A 626 9.47 -7.41 11.54
N CYS A 627 8.16 -7.62 11.45
CA CYS A 627 7.17 -6.55 11.60
C CYS A 627 7.08 -5.97 13.02
N ARG A 628 7.41 -6.73 14.08
CA ARG A 628 7.54 -6.19 15.44
C ARG A 628 8.81 -5.37 15.60
N GLU A 629 9.93 -5.86 15.05
CA GLU A 629 11.23 -5.20 15.04
C GLU A 629 11.14 -3.83 14.32
N SER A 630 10.53 -3.78 13.13
CA SER A 630 10.27 -2.51 12.42
C SER A 630 9.24 -1.62 13.12
N ASN A 631 8.26 -2.18 13.85
CA ASN A 631 7.35 -1.40 14.68
C ASN A 631 8.06 -0.78 15.90
N THR A 632 9.05 -1.46 16.49
CA THR A 632 9.90 -0.87 17.54
C THR A 632 10.87 0.18 16.98
N GLU A 633 11.40 -0.01 15.77
CA GLU A 633 12.23 0.99 15.08
C GLU A 633 11.41 2.26 14.76
N LEU A 634 10.22 2.12 14.18
CA LEU A 634 9.30 3.23 13.91
C LEU A 634 8.86 3.95 15.19
N LYS A 635 8.77 3.26 16.33
CA LYS A 635 8.50 3.88 17.64
C LYS A 635 9.69 4.67 18.17
N ALA A 636 10.92 4.23 17.94
CA ALA A 636 12.11 5.01 18.24
C ALA A 636 12.15 6.28 17.37
N GLN A 637 12.02 6.14 16.04
CA GLN A 637 11.96 7.27 15.11
C GLN A 637 10.83 8.26 15.45
N LEU A 638 9.67 7.77 15.93
CA LEU A 638 8.59 8.61 16.40
C LEU A 638 8.94 9.35 17.72
N ALA A 639 9.65 8.71 18.64
CA ALA A 639 10.16 9.36 19.85
C ALA A 639 11.20 10.44 19.51
N ASP A 640 12.13 10.17 18.60
CA ASP A 640 13.09 11.15 18.07
C ASP A 640 12.37 12.33 17.41
N THR A 641 11.32 12.05 16.63
CA THR A 641 10.44 13.06 16.02
C THR A 641 9.69 13.90 17.07
N HIS A 642 9.27 13.29 18.17
CA HIS A 642 8.68 14.02 19.30
C HIS A 642 9.71 14.91 20.01
N GLU A 643 10.95 14.46 20.20
CA GLU A 643 12.04 15.28 20.77
C GLU A 643 12.40 16.46 19.85
N LEU A 644 12.50 16.22 18.54
CA LEU A 644 12.67 17.28 17.54
C LEU A 644 11.51 18.27 17.59
N LYS A 645 10.26 17.81 17.67
CA LYS A 645 9.08 18.68 17.78
C LYS A 645 9.09 19.51 19.07
N ILE A 646 9.58 18.98 20.19
CA ILE A 646 9.78 19.75 21.43
C ILE A 646 10.81 20.86 21.19
N LYS A 647 11.96 20.54 20.60
CA LYS A 647 13.00 21.54 20.25
C LYS A 647 12.47 22.61 19.28
N THR A 648 11.66 22.25 18.30
CA THR A 648 10.99 23.20 17.40
C THR A 648 10.01 24.11 18.15
N LEU A 649 9.26 23.59 19.12
CA LEU A 649 8.36 24.39 19.96
C LEU A 649 9.12 25.34 20.91
N GLU A 650 10.28 24.92 21.42
CA GLU A 650 11.19 25.77 22.21
C GLU A 650 11.81 26.88 21.36
N GLN A 651 12.27 26.55 20.15
CA GLN A 651 12.71 27.55 19.15
C GLN A 651 11.58 28.51 18.76
N THR A 652 10.35 28.01 18.60
CA THR A 652 9.18 28.83 18.28
C THR A 652 8.89 29.83 19.40
N LYS A 653 8.94 29.41 20.67
CA LYS A 653 8.81 30.31 21.83
C LYS A 653 9.92 31.36 21.84
N ALA A 654 11.18 30.98 21.60
CA ALA A 654 12.29 31.92 21.52
C ALA A 654 12.11 32.95 20.39
N ILE A 655 11.60 32.53 19.23
CA ILE A 655 11.22 33.43 18.11
C ILE A 655 10.05 34.34 18.51
N GLU A 656 9.05 33.83 19.22
CA GLU A 656 7.91 34.61 19.71
C GLU A 656 8.34 35.70 20.72
N ASP A 657 9.26 35.38 21.63
CA ASP A 657 9.82 36.34 22.59
C ASP A 657 10.78 37.33 21.93
N LEU A 658 11.55 36.91 20.92
CA LEU A 658 12.29 37.82 20.05
C LEU A 658 11.36 38.75 19.27
N ASN A 659 10.22 38.28 18.76
CA ASN A 659 9.21 39.13 18.12
C ASN A 659 8.59 40.11 19.12
N LYS A 660 8.25 39.69 20.34
CA LYS A 660 7.81 40.61 21.42
C LYS A 660 8.89 41.65 21.77
N SER A 661 10.18 41.34 21.58
CA SER A 661 11.27 42.30 21.75
C SER A 661 11.39 43.26 20.57
N ARG A 662 11.23 42.75 19.33
CA ARG A 662 11.16 43.52 18.09
C ARG A 662 10.02 44.52 18.12
N ASP A 663 8.82 44.10 18.50
CA ASP A 663 7.63 44.96 18.53
C ASP A 663 7.74 46.06 19.61
N LYS A 664 8.53 45.83 20.67
CA LYS A 664 8.91 46.87 21.64
C LYS A 664 9.91 47.85 21.03
N LEU A 665 10.93 47.36 20.30
CA LEU A 665 11.88 48.20 19.56
C LEU A 665 11.19 49.03 18.47
N GLU A 666 10.23 48.45 17.75
CA GLU A 666 9.43 49.10 16.70
C GLU A 666 8.55 50.21 17.29
N LYS A 667 7.89 49.96 18.43
CA LYS A 667 7.18 51.00 19.21
C LYS A 667 8.11 52.07 19.81
N MET A 668 9.43 51.85 19.85
CA MET A 668 10.41 52.88 20.17
C MET A 668 10.93 53.61 18.91
N LYS A 669 11.08 52.91 17.77
CA LYS A 669 11.34 53.49 16.44
C LYS A 669 10.24 54.49 16.09
N GLU A 670 8.97 54.09 16.13
CA GLU A 670 7.83 54.98 15.89
C GLU A 670 7.86 56.24 16.78
N LYS A 671 8.23 56.10 18.07
CA LYS A 671 8.31 57.23 19.01
C LYS A 671 9.47 58.15 18.69
N ALA A 672 10.61 57.61 18.26
CA ALA A 672 11.75 58.38 17.78
C ALA A 672 11.42 59.08 16.45
N GLU A 673 10.71 58.42 15.54
CA GLU A 673 10.26 58.97 14.26
C GLU A 673 9.21 60.07 14.42
N LYS A 674 8.25 59.91 15.33
CA LYS A 674 7.27 60.95 15.65
C LYS A 674 7.95 62.21 16.22
N LYS A 675 9.00 62.05 17.03
CA LYS A 675 9.87 63.17 17.46
C LYS A 675 10.72 63.74 16.32
N LEU A 676 11.32 62.89 15.49
CA LEU A 676 12.12 63.32 14.34
C LEU A 676 11.26 64.10 13.34
N MET A 677 10.00 63.70 13.14
CA MET A 677 9.04 64.39 12.29
C MET A 677 8.58 65.73 12.89
N SER A 678 8.41 65.85 14.22
CA SER A 678 8.14 67.16 14.82
C SER A 678 9.34 68.10 14.63
N VAL A 679 10.54 67.68 15.04
CA VAL A 679 11.80 68.44 14.87
C VAL A 679 12.08 68.76 13.40
N LYS A 680 11.70 67.88 12.47
CA LYS A 680 11.80 68.13 11.03
C LYS A 680 10.79 69.19 10.56
N SER A 681 9.53 69.14 11.02
CA SER A 681 8.55 70.19 10.74
C SER A 681 8.89 71.53 11.42
N GLU A 682 9.52 71.51 12.59
CA GLU A 682 10.09 72.68 13.26
C GLU A 682 11.28 73.24 12.44
N LEU A 683 12.15 72.37 11.92
CA LEU A 683 13.26 72.78 11.04
C LEU A 683 12.78 73.26 9.66
N ASP A 684 11.72 72.68 9.10
CA ASP A 684 11.02 73.27 7.94
C ASP A 684 10.45 74.64 8.33
N SER A 685 9.90 74.77 9.53
CA SER A 685 9.39 76.04 10.01
C SER A 685 10.47 77.12 10.03
N THR A 686 11.73 76.79 10.36
CA THR A 686 12.88 77.72 10.41
C THR A 686 13.71 77.81 9.12
N GLU A 687 13.66 76.81 8.23
CA GLU A 687 14.14 76.97 6.84
C GLU A 687 13.24 77.96 6.08
N HIS A 688 11.96 77.96 6.47
CA HIS A 688 10.96 79.04 6.29
C HIS A 688 10.94 80.00 7.51
N GLY A 689 12.11 80.25 8.10
CA GLY A 689 12.53 81.56 8.62
C GLY A 689 13.56 82.24 7.70
N ALA A 690 14.49 81.50 7.08
CA ALA A 690 15.66 82.05 6.37
C ALA A 690 15.53 82.42 4.85
N LYS A 691 14.68 81.78 4.04
CA LYS A 691 14.45 82.05 2.59
C LYS A 691 13.58 83.29 2.18
N GLU A 692 12.43 83.60 2.80
CA GLU A 692 11.73 84.95 2.91
C GLU A 692 12.51 85.85 3.90
N ASP A 693 13.73 85.49 4.31
CA ASP A 693 14.77 86.41 4.80
C ASP A 693 16.04 86.33 3.87
N LYS A 694 15.88 85.87 2.60
CA LYS A 694 16.93 85.89 1.53
C LYS A 694 16.60 86.54 0.15
N GLU A 695 15.35 86.63 -0.32
CA GLU A 695 14.93 87.30 -1.60
C GLU A 695 14.57 88.84 -1.73
N ARG A 696 13.66 89.59 -1.04
CA ARG A 696 13.68 91.10 -1.14
C ARG A 696 15.01 91.73 -0.69
N ALA A 697 15.86 91.02 0.04
CA ALA A 697 17.28 91.32 0.17
C ALA A 697 17.94 91.39 -1.22
N ARG A 698 17.74 90.36 -2.07
CA ARG A 698 18.07 90.38 -3.51
C ARG A 698 17.28 91.46 -4.25
N ASN A 699 15.96 91.59 -4.09
CA ASN A 699 15.16 92.61 -4.81
C ASN A 699 15.56 94.05 -4.43
N MET A 700 16.00 94.29 -3.19
CA MET A 700 16.47 95.58 -2.65
C MET A 700 17.88 95.87 -3.14
N ILE A 701 18.75 94.86 -3.20
CA ILE A 701 20.03 94.93 -3.93
C ILE A 701 19.78 95.20 -5.42
N GLU A 702 18.76 94.60 -6.03
CA GLU A 702 18.41 94.78 -7.44
C GLU A 702 17.87 96.17 -7.75
N VAL A 703 16.99 96.72 -6.90
CA VAL A 703 16.55 98.12 -6.94
C VAL A 703 17.75 99.06 -6.87
N VAL A 704 18.61 98.94 -5.85
CA VAL A 704 19.82 99.77 -5.70
C VAL A 704 20.77 99.60 -6.92
N THR A 705 20.88 98.38 -7.46
CA THR A 705 21.68 98.11 -8.67
C THR A 705 21.06 98.73 -9.93
N SER A 706 19.74 98.91 -9.98
CA SER A 706 19.06 99.60 -11.08
C SER A 706 19.26 101.13 -11.02
N GLU A 707 19.18 101.72 -9.83
CA GLU A 707 19.43 103.14 -9.57
C GLU A 707 20.89 103.52 -9.87
N MET A 708 21.84 102.66 -9.49
CA MET A 708 23.25 102.82 -9.83
C MET A 708 23.49 102.84 -11.35
N LYS A 709 22.72 102.06 -12.13
CA LYS A 709 22.83 102.02 -13.60
C LYS A 709 22.24 103.27 -14.27
N THR A 710 21.16 103.84 -13.75
CA THR A 710 20.60 105.09 -14.28
C THR A 710 21.50 106.28 -13.98
N LEU A 711 22.02 106.38 -12.75
CA LEU A 711 23.00 107.42 -12.36
C LEU A 711 24.25 107.43 -13.26
N LYS A 712 24.79 106.25 -13.62
CA LYS A 712 25.95 106.15 -14.51
C LYS A 712 25.66 106.73 -15.91
N LYS A 713 24.47 106.49 -16.48
CA LYS A 713 24.09 107.04 -17.78
C LYS A 713 24.02 108.57 -17.77
N SER A 714 23.43 109.17 -16.73
CA SER A 714 23.36 110.64 -16.62
C SER A 714 24.74 111.29 -16.55
N LEU A 715 25.74 110.62 -15.95
CA LEU A 715 27.12 111.10 -15.92
C LEU A 715 27.78 111.07 -17.31
N GLU A 716 27.63 109.96 -18.06
CA GLU A 716 28.14 109.81 -19.43
C GLU A 716 27.48 110.80 -20.43
N GLU A 717 26.34 111.40 -20.10
CA GLU A 717 25.75 112.49 -20.88
C GLU A 717 26.26 113.88 -20.48
N ALA A 718 26.62 114.09 -19.20
CA ALA A 718 27.20 115.36 -18.75
C ALA A 718 28.57 115.60 -19.39
N GLU A 719 29.44 114.58 -19.35
CA GLU A 719 30.79 114.58 -19.96
C GLU A 719 30.76 114.91 -21.47
N LYS A 720 29.73 114.45 -22.19
CA LYS A 720 29.53 114.77 -23.61
C LYS A 720 29.16 116.24 -23.85
N ARG A 721 28.36 116.84 -22.98
CA ARG A 721 27.98 118.28 -23.07
C ARG A 721 29.17 119.18 -22.75
N GLU A 722 29.98 118.82 -21.75
CA GLU A 722 31.20 119.55 -21.39
C GLU A 722 32.17 119.64 -22.56
N LYS A 723 32.42 118.51 -23.24
CA LYS A 723 33.31 118.49 -24.42
C LYS A 723 32.86 119.44 -25.54
N GLN A 724 31.56 119.47 -25.85
CA GLN A 724 31.02 120.37 -26.89
C GLN A 724 31.23 121.86 -26.57
N LEU A 725 31.25 122.24 -25.29
CA LEU A 725 31.51 123.61 -24.85
C LEU A 725 33.00 123.98 -24.97
N VAL A 726 33.90 123.02 -24.73
CA VAL A 726 35.35 123.20 -24.97
C VAL A 726 35.63 123.38 -26.46
N ASP A 727 35.08 122.52 -27.32
CA ASP A 727 35.22 122.60 -28.78
C ASP A 727 34.73 123.96 -29.32
N PHE A 728 33.60 124.48 -28.80
CA PHE A 728 33.07 125.80 -29.17
C PHE A 728 33.99 126.97 -28.75
N ARG A 729 34.56 126.90 -27.54
CA ARG A 729 35.48 127.92 -27.01
C ARG A 729 36.75 128.04 -27.85
N GLU A 730 37.23 126.93 -28.41
CA GLU A 730 38.41 126.91 -29.28
C GLU A 730 38.15 127.63 -30.62
N VAL A 731 37.00 127.35 -31.26
CA VAL A 731 36.60 128.00 -32.53
C VAL A 731 36.45 129.52 -32.39
N VAL A 732 35.77 130.00 -31.34
CA VAL A 732 35.60 131.44 -31.08
C VAL A 732 36.95 132.13 -30.87
N SER A 733 37.89 131.45 -30.21
CA SER A 733 39.25 131.98 -29.96
C SER A 733 40.04 132.16 -31.27
N GLN A 734 39.92 131.23 -32.23
CA GLN A 734 40.54 131.36 -33.55
C GLN A 734 39.96 132.54 -34.35
N MET A 735 38.64 132.70 -34.36
CA MET A 735 37.96 133.77 -35.13
C MET A 735 38.37 135.19 -34.71
N LEU A 736 38.85 135.37 -33.48
CA LEU A 736 39.24 136.68 -32.93
C LEU A 736 40.73 137.02 -33.14
N GLY A 737 41.51 136.14 -33.79
CA GLY A 737 42.92 136.39 -34.07
C GLY A 737 43.83 136.39 -32.84
N LEU A 738 43.38 135.83 -31.73
CA LEU A 738 44.14 135.75 -30.47
C LEU A 738 45.12 134.57 -30.54
N ASN A 739 46.42 134.83 -30.45
CA ASN A 739 47.45 133.80 -30.63
C ASN A 739 47.38 132.72 -29.53
N MET A 740 47.14 131.48 -29.94
CA MET A 740 46.75 130.35 -29.08
C MET A 740 47.87 129.73 -28.22
N THR A 741 49.08 130.28 -28.17
CA THR A 741 50.17 129.71 -27.35
C THR A 741 50.01 129.97 -25.84
N SER A 742 49.02 130.76 -25.42
CA SER A 742 48.65 130.93 -24.01
C SER A 742 47.46 130.03 -23.63
N LEU A 743 47.72 128.98 -22.85
CA LEU A 743 46.69 128.13 -22.22
C LEU A 743 46.01 128.82 -21.02
N ALA A 744 45.79 130.13 -21.13
CA ALA A 744 45.02 130.94 -20.20
C ALA A 744 44.64 132.30 -20.84
N LEU A 745 44.10 132.29 -22.07
CA LEU A 745 43.25 133.40 -22.52
C LEU A 745 42.00 133.41 -21.61
N PRO A 746 41.80 134.42 -20.76
CA PRO A 746 40.62 134.48 -19.90
C PRO A 746 39.41 134.89 -20.73
N ASP A 747 38.23 134.37 -20.39
CA ASP A 747 37.05 134.59 -21.25
C ASP A 747 36.64 136.08 -21.36
N TYR A 748 37.08 136.93 -20.42
CA TYR A 748 36.90 138.38 -20.52
C TYR A 748 37.67 139.01 -21.71
N GLU A 749 38.78 138.44 -22.18
CA GLU A 749 39.52 139.00 -23.33
C GLU A 749 38.83 138.65 -24.66
N ILE A 750 38.28 137.43 -24.76
CA ILE A 750 37.41 137.01 -25.85
C ILE A 750 36.20 137.94 -25.94
N ILE A 751 35.51 138.16 -24.81
CA ILE A 751 34.37 139.09 -24.71
C ILE A 751 34.77 140.51 -25.09
N LYS A 752 35.90 141.03 -24.59
CA LYS A 752 36.34 142.42 -24.82
C LYS A 752 36.82 142.69 -26.25
N CYS A 753 37.31 141.67 -26.95
CA CYS A 753 37.56 141.72 -28.39
C CYS A 753 36.26 141.74 -29.20
N LEU A 754 35.26 140.92 -28.83
CA LEU A 754 33.92 140.96 -29.42
C LEU A 754 33.26 142.34 -29.20
N GLU A 755 33.30 142.87 -27.98
CA GLU A 755 32.79 144.22 -27.65
C GLU A 755 33.44 145.31 -28.51
N ARG A 756 34.74 145.21 -28.79
CA ARG A 756 35.44 146.14 -29.70
C ARG A 756 35.00 145.99 -31.16
N LEU A 757 34.79 144.77 -31.66
CA LEU A 757 34.25 144.55 -33.01
C LEU A 757 32.84 145.17 -33.14
N ILE A 758 31.99 144.92 -32.13
CA ILE A 758 30.61 145.41 -32.04
C ILE A 758 30.55 146.96 -32.02
N HIS A 759 31.55 147.65 -31.47
CA HIS A 759 31.63 149.11 -31.50
C HIS A 759 32.20 149.70 -32.80
N LEU A 760 32.87 148.90 -33.65
CA LEU A 760 33.54 149.39 -34.87
C LEU A 760 32.74 149.16 -36.16
N HIS A 761 31.80 148.21 -36.19
CA HIS A 761 30.89 148.00 -37.33
C HIS A 761 29.47 148.49 -37.04
N GLN A 762 29.31 149.80 -37.26
CA GLN A 762 28.14 150.55 -37.73
C GLN A 762 26.70 150.06 -37.44
N HIS A 763 25.86 151.07 -37.22
CA HIS A 763 24.49 151.15 -37.74
C HIS A 763 24.26 150.35 -39.05
N HIS A 764 23.64 149.16 -38.97
CA HIS A 764 22.48 148.78 -39.79
C HIS A 764 21.93 147.37 -39.49
N PHE A 765 20.60 147.28 -39.35
CA PHE A 765 19.74 146.06 -39.35
C PHE A 765 19.96 145.04 -38.20
N VAL A 766 19.01 144.97 -37.25
CA VAL A 766 17.77 144.13 -37.23
C VAL A 766 18.06 142.70 -36.78
N THR A 767 17.71 142.26 -35.56
CA THR A 767 16.39 142.14 -34.87
C THR A 767 15.63 140.86 -35.25
N CYS A 768 14.92 140.26 -34.27
CA CYS A 768 14.25 138.93 -34.28
C CYS A 768 15.25 137.76 -34.18
N ALA A 769 15.36 136.98 -33.09
CA ALA A 769 14.47 136.67 -31.95
C ALA A 769 13.22 135.84 -32.30
N CYS A 770 12.68 135.15 -31.27
CA CYS A 770 11.60 134.13 -31.25
C CYS A 770 12.07 132.65 -31.37
N LEU A 771 11.46 131.65 -30.71
CA LEU A 771 10.70 131.55 -29.43
C LEU A 771 10.27 130.05 -29.19
N LYS A 772 9.74 129.72 -27.99
CA LYS A 772 8.95 128.50 -27.64
C LYS A 772 9.71 127.16 -27.53
N ASP A 773 9.23 126.12 -26.82
CA ASP A 773 8.35 126.00 -25.63
C ASP A 773 8.46 124.54 -25.07
N VAL A 774 7.65 124.22 -24.06
CA VAL A 774 7.19 122.86 -23.65
C VAL A 774 8.06 122.11 -22.64
N THR A 775 7.67 122.33 -21.38
CA THR A 775 7.62 121.42 -20.22
C THR A 775 7.76 119.90 -20.50
N LEU A 776 8.61 119.16 -19.79
CA LEU A 776 8.53 118.74 -18.37
C LEU A 776 7.58 117.54 -18.15
N GLY A 777 8.15 116.42 -17.72
CA GLY A 777 7.53 115.18 -17.23
C GLY A 777 8.57 114.38 -16.45
#